data_AF-A0A536EB48-F1
#
_entry.id   AF-A0A536EB48-F1
#
_cell.length_a   1.000
_cell.length_b   1.000
_cell.length_c   1.000
_cell.angle_alpha   90.00
_cell.angle_beta   90.00
_cell.angle_gamma   90.00
#
_symmetry.space_group_name_H-M   'P 1'
#
loop_
_entity.id
_entity.type
_entity.pdbx_description
1 polymer ?
#
loop_
_entity_poly.entity_id
_entity_poly.type
_entity_poly.pdbx_seq_one_letter_code
_entity_poly.pdbx_strand_id
1 'polypeptide(L)'
;MTAHDNGLLPSDRGPGAGRSAGDVLDVKDESQEARTFVRKRRPSRDGARATAEPTDPARPETPAQSTVPSKYGRHINGDSRERIVVARQERDGRGSSLNIELREVRYGASSKGVYLRVIPRRQQFKQRGAGYFEATAEAVRPRGAIARVEFAIKQTILGSPFATSRLIHERLTKVRALGVFSSDPLSSAAYSAEEIMLVLMLAGAGALYLTLPVTGALLALLWTVRLSYIQTIRAYPNGGGAYIVAHENLGVKPALIAAAALLVDYVLTVAVSVAAGVAAITSAWPELFDLRVPLSLLAGAVITWGNLRGVRESGAIFGLPTYFFIVCFSGMIVVGLVKLVIGGAPGTLLHSAPASQQIVATSGLTIFLVLRAFSSGAAAVTGIEAISNGVPAFKPPESRNAQITMQWEAAFLGFFLLGVAFLATRYGIVPQPDETVVSVLGREVLGRNVLYYAYQVGTAGVLLLAANTAFADFPRLSAILAKDRFAPRQLAFRGDRLAFSNGIMLLGAAAAVLLVIFQAEVTRLIPLYILGVFISMTLSQSGMVRHWLRLREHGWRISLVLNAFGAVATGVVVAIVGATKFTEGAWISVIAMFALFTVFALIRSHYDWLEATLHIDEGELPVAVPAAISSEPPRDHVIVPVDDINKITIGAIGMAREISSMVTALHVFDDQQLAEQFRERWASAVPDVPLLLLESPFRQFVSPILACVERLEQSERRRIVVILPTLSRATGGSDSCTIEMCCVSAHFLSSAKTCAFWTSLTGPKNSQRRSAVGT
;
A
#
# COMPACT_ATOMS: atom_id res chain seq x y z
N MET A 1 -57.11 -23.80 -1.20
CA MET A 1 -57.25 -24.85 -2.23
C MET A 1 -55.86 -25.08 -2.79
N THR A 2 -55.22 -26.25 -2.80
CA THR A 2 -55.44 -27.60 -2.22
C THR A 2 -54.03 -28.25 -2.22
N ALA A 3 -53.46 -28.85 -1.15
CA ALA A 3 -53.91 -29.95 -0.27
C ALA A 3 -53.80 -31.35 -0.94
N HIS A 4 -53.25 -32.32 -0.19
CA HIS A 4 -52.98 -33.76 -0.50
C HIS A 4 -51.73 -34.10 -1.35
N ASP A 5 -51.01 -35.22 -1.13
CA ASP A 5 -50.76 -35.98 0.13
C ASP A 5 -49.57 -36.98 0.03
N ASN A 6 -49.30 -37.69 1.14
CA ASN A 6 -48.38 -38.83 1.39
C ASN A 6 -48.27 -39.91 0.27
N GLY A 7 -47.23 -40.76 0.19
CA GLY A 7 -46.03 -40.98 1.04
C GLY A 7 -45.74 -42.50 1.22
N LEU A 8 -44.51 -42.92 1.63
CA LEU A 8 -44.17 -44.21 2.32
C LEU A 8 -42.65 -44.38 2.59
N LEU A 9 -42.30 -45.30 3.51
CA LEU A 9 -40.97 -45.63 4.11
C LEU A 9 -40.70 -47.17 3.94
N PRO A 10 -39.71 -47.90 4.56
CA PRO A 10 -38.76 -47.57 5.66
C PRO A 10 -37.33 -48.22 5.69
N SER A 11 -36.56 -47.90 6.74
CA SER A 11 -35.45 -48.68 7.39
C SER A 11 -34.15 -48.97 6.59
N ASP A 12 -32.97 -49.17 7.21
CA ASP A 12 -32.59 -49.44 8.64
C ASP A 12 -31.60 -48.38 9.20
N ARG A 13 -31.80 -47.83 10.41
CA ARG A 13 -31.36 -48.23 11.79
C ARG A 13 -29.90 -47.88 12.18
N GLY A 14 -29.78 -47.15 13.31
CA GLY A 14 -28.55 -46.93 14.09
C GLY A 14 -28.30 -48.03 15.15
N PRO A 15 -27.61 -47.77 16.29
CA PRO A 15 -27.67 -46.55 17.14
C PRO A 15 -26.37 -45.70 17.09
N GLY A 16 -26.19 -44.53 17.74
CA GLY A 16 -26.79 -43.94 18.95
C GLY A 16 -25.85 -44.10 20.16
N ALA A 17 -25.58 -43.14 21.06
CA ALA A 17 -26.04 -41.76 21.31
C ALA A 17 -24.90 -40.99 22.04
N GLY A 18 -24.94 -39.69 22.41
CA GLY A 18 -25.89 -38.58 22.26
C GLY A 18 -25.71 -37.53 23.39
N ARG A 19 -26.26 -36.32 23.23
CA ARG A 19 -26.21 -35.15 24.17
C ARG A 19 -24.81 -34.51 24.38
N SER A 20 -24.68 -33.23 24.79
CA SER A 20 -25.58 -32.04 24.69
C SER A 20 -24.83 -30.77 25.12
N ALA A 21 -25.40 -29.60 24.82
CA ALA A 21 -24.92 -28.26 25.19
C ALA A 21 -23.60 -27.84 24.50
N GLY A 22 -23.46 -26.54 24.29
CA GLY A 22 -22.24 -25.92 23.77
C GLY A 22 -21.76 -24.83 24.72
N ASP A 23 -20.60 -24.24 24.43
CA ASP A 23 -20.12 -23.08 25.17
C ASP A 23 -19.38 -22.09 24.27
N VAL A 24 -19.21 -20.86 24.75
CA VAL A 24 -18.68 -19.72 24.00
C VAL A 24 -17.16 -19.74 24.00
N LEU A 25 -16.53 -19.71 22.83
CA LEU A 25 -15.08 -19.51 22.69
C LEU A 25 -14.70 -18.04 22.95
N ASP A 26 -14.47 -17.73 24.23
CA ASP A 26 -13.92 -16.47 24.72
C ASP A 26 -12.43 -16.31 24.30
N VAL A 27 -12.13 -15.32 23.46
CA VAL A 27 -10.79 -15.09 22.91
C VAL A 27 -10.00 -14.16 23.82
N LYS A 28 -9.29 -14.74 24.80
CA LYS A 28 -8.44 -13.99 25.74
C LYS A 28 -7.04 -13.71 25.22
N ASP A 29 -6.89 -12.49 24.69
CA ASP A 29 -5.78 -11.56 24.91
C ASP A 29 -4.42 -12.16 25.41
N GLU A 30 -3.53 -12.52 24.50
CA GLU A 30 -2.13 -12.86 24.81
C GLU A 30 -1.24 -11.61 24.91
N SER A 31 -1.22 -10.97 26.08
CA SER A 31 -0.46 -9.72 26.32
C SER A 31 0.49 -9.72 27.53
N GLN A 32 1.20 -10.82 27.80
CA GLN A 32 2.28 -10.85 28.82
C GLN A 32 3.60 -11.49 28.35
N GLU A 33 4.70 -10.72 28.39
CA GLU A 33 6.08 -11.22 28.24
C GLU A 33 6.51 -12.08 29.46
N ALA A 34 6.38 -13.40 29.37
CA ALA A 34 6.80 -14.33 30.43
C ALA A 34 8.34 -14.41 30.58
N ARG A 35 8.93 -13.53 31.41
CA ARG A 35 10.37 -13.54 31.76
C ARG A 35 10.71 -14.72 32.67
N THR A 36 11.16 -15.83 32.08
CA THR A 36 11.54 -17.06 32.81
C THR A 36 12.87 -16.92 33.56
N PHE A 37 12.79 -16.85 34.90
CA PHE A 37 13.95 -16.94 35.80
C PHE A 37 14.05 -18.35 36.42
N VAL A 38 15.13 -19.08 36.14
CA VAL A 38 15.40 -20.39 36.75
C VAL A 38 16.31 -20.23 37.97
N ARG A 39 15.78 -20.48 39.18
CA ARG A 39 16.53 -20.40 40.44
C ARG A 39 16.85 -21.81 40.96
N LYS A 40 18.11 -22.25 40.80
CA LYS A 40 18.58 -23.57 41.28
C LYS A 40 18.54 -23.62 42.81
N ARG A 41 17.85 -24.60 43.41
CA ARG A 41 17.91 -24.87 44.86
C ARG A 41 19.23 -25.58 45.21
N ARG A 42 19.74 -25.32 46.42
CA ARG A 42 20.87 -26.04 47.02
C ARG A 42 20.38 -27.41 47.53
N PRO A 43 21.17 -28.50 47.49
CA PRO A 43 20.87 -29.69 48.28
C PRO A 43 20.87 -29.33 49.77
N SER A 44 19.89 -29.84 50.51
CA SER A 44 19.88 -29.79 51.98
C SER A 44 20.33 -31.14 52.53
N ARG A 45 20.88 -31.11 53.74
CA ARG A 45 21.29 -32.28 54.50
C ARG A 45 20.09 -32.88 55.26
N ASP A 46 20.20 -34.18 55.52
CA ASP A 46 19.58 -34.97 56.61
C ASP A 46 18.04 -35.13 56.69
N GLY A 47 17.60 -36.34 57.10
CA GLY A 47 16.33 -36.54 57.80
C GLY A 47 15.17 -37.23 57.05
N ALA A 48 15.24 -38.56 56.86
CA ALA A 48 14.06 -39.39 56.64
C ALA A 48 14.00 -40.48 57.72
N ARG A 49 12.82 -40.73 58.31
CA ARG A 49 12.65 -41.58 59.50
C ARG A 49 11.44 -42.49 59.33
N ALA A 50 11.67 -43.81 59.22
CA ALA A 50 10.63 -44.83 59.24
C ALA A 50 11.11 -46.06 60.05
N THR A 51 10.27 -46.44 61.00
CA THR A 51 10.23 -47.64 61.88
C THR A 51 11.03 -48.90 61.50
N ALA A 52 11.76 -49.44 62.50
CA ALA A 52 11.76 -50.81 63.05
C ALA A 52 11.33 -52.03 62.15
N GLU A 53 11.90 -53.24 62.27
CA GLU A 53 12.72 -53.84 63.35
C GLU A 53 13.81 -54.87 62.81
N PRO A 54 14.41 -55.85 63.54
CA PRO A 54 15.82 -56.25 63.37
C PRO A 54 16.05 -57.50 62.44
N THR A 55 17.26 -57.94 62.05
CA THR A 55 18.42 -58.37 62.89
C THR A 55 19.74 -58.52 62.09
N ASP A 56 20.87 -58.46 62.81
CA ASP A 56 22.29 -58.66 62.39
C ASP A 56 22.65 -60.18 62.23
N PRO A 57 23.88 -60.65 61.86
CA PRO A 57 25.05 -59.98 61.26
C PRO A 57 25.66 -60.66 59.99
N ALA A 58 26.41 -59.88 59.19
CA ALA A 58 27.61 -60.35 58.46
C ALA A 58 28.53 -59.20 57.99
N ARG A 59 29.85 -59.42 58.05
CA ARG A 59 30.97 -58.60 57.52
C ARG A 59 31.83 -59.49 56.58
N PRO A 60 32.85 -58.98 55.84
CA PRO A 60 33.36 -57.60 55.72
C PRO A 60 33.05 -57.04 54.29
N GLU A 61 33.81 -56.25 53.50
CA GLU A 61 35.21 -55.75 53.44
C GLU A 61 35.33 -54.32 52.85
N THR A 62 36.53 -53.75 52.98
CA THR A 62 37.14 -52.65 52.21
C THR A 62 38.66 -52.75 52.41
N PRO A 63 39.54 -52.35 51.47
CA PRO A 63 40.00 -50.94 51.33
C PRO A 63 40.11 -50.57 49.81
N ALA A 64 40.95 -49.71 49.24
CA ALA A 64 42.01 -48.74 49.65
C ALA A 64 41.95 -47.53 48.68
N GLN A 65 42.18 -46.26 49.04
CA GLN A 65 43.34 -45.55 49.63
C GLN A 65 44.50 -45.21 48.66
N SER A 66 44.56 -43.92 48.25
CA SER A 66 45.72 -42.99 48.34
C SER A 66 45.40 -41.72 47.49
N THR A 67 45.48 -40.44 47.90
CA THR A 67 46.48 -39.60 48.61
C THR A 67 47.73 -39.28 47.75
N VAL A 68 47.88 -38.09 47.14
CA VAL A 68 48.25 -36.74 47.72
C VAL A 68 49.76 -36.68 48.07
N PRO A 69 50.58 -35.61 47.79
CA PRO A 69 50.26 -34.17 47.63
C PRO A 69 50.95 -33.34 46.50
N SER A 70 50.57 -32.05 46.46
CA SER A 70 51.10 -30.87 45.74
C SER A 70 52.60 -30.54 45.86
N LYS A 71 53.20 -29.94 44.79
CA LYS A 71 53.85 -28.59 44.85
C LYS A 71 54.28 -27.98 43.51
N TYR A 72 54.54 -26.67 43.55
CA TYR A 72 55.02 -25.73 42.51
C TYR A 72 54.02 -25.27 41.42
N GLY A 73 54.18 -24.01 40.99
CA GLY A 73 53.35 -23.36 39.99
C GLY A 73 53.98 -22.08 39.43
N ARG A 74 53.36 -21.50 38.39
CA ARG A 74 53.69 -20.19 37.82
C ARG A 74 52.46 -19.61 37.11
N HIS A 75 52.25 -18.29 37.19
CA HIS A 75 51.11 -17.62 36.55
C HIS A 75 51.25 -17.56 35.02
N ILE A 76 50.16 -17.87 34.29
CA ILE A 76 49.83 -17.29 32.98
C ILE A 76 48.31 -17.02 32.98
N ASN A 77 47.88 -15.90 32.38
CA ASN A 77 46.47 -15.54 32.27
C ASN A 77 45.69 -16.46 31.32
N GLY A 78 44.46 -16.81 31.69
CA GLY A 78 43.49 -17.47 30.79
C GLY A 78 42.06 -17.12 31.17
N ASP A 79 41.33 -16.45 30.28
CA ASP A 79 39.87 -16.27 30.36
C ASP A 79 39.18 -17.59 29.98
N SER A 80 39.24 -18.59 30.87
CA SER A 80 38.80 -19.96 30.63
C SER A 80 37.28 -20.08 30.64
N ARG A 81 36.65 -19.61 29.54
CA ARG A 81 35.22 -19.72 29.28
C ARG A 81 34.78 -21.17 29.06
N GLU A 82 34.44 -21.86 30.15
CA GLU A 82 33.86 -23.20 30.11
C GLU A 82 32.58 -23.24 29.27
N ARG A 83 32.65 -23.88 28.10
CA ARG A 83 31.49 -24.17 27.25
C ARG A 83 30.86 -25.48 27.69
N ILE A 84 29.90 -25.41 28.60
CA ILE A 84 29.03 -26.56 28.92
C ILE A 84 28.06 -26.77 27.75
N VAL A 85 28.35 -27.76 26.90
CA VAL A 85 27.44 -28.22 25.84
C VAL A 85 26.60 -29.37 26.40
N VAL A 86 25.29 -29.18 26.48
CA VAL A 86 24.34 -30.26 26.83
C VAL A 86 23.74 -30.78 25.54
N ALA A 87 24.02 -32.04 25.20
CA ALA A 87 23.42 -32.70 24.05
C ALA A 87 21.93 -32.99 24.32
N ARG A 88 21.07 -32.65 23.35
CA ARG A 88 19.67 -33.08 23.33
C ARG A 88 19.62 -34.50 22.79
N GLN A 89 19.19 -35.46 23.61
CA GLN A 89 18.85 -36.80 23.12
C GLN A 89 17.54 -36.70 22.34
N GLU A 90 17.61 -36.94 21.04
CA GLU A 90 16.45 -37.01 20.15
C GLU A 90 16.55 -38.36 19.43
N ARG A 91 15.47 -39.16 19.47
CA ARG A 91 15.39 -40.40 18.70
C ARG A 91 15.05 -40.07 17.24
N ASP A 92 15.48 -40.97 16.37
CA ASP A 92 15.10 -41.12 14.96
C ASP A 92 15.63 -40.08 13.94
N GLY A 93 16.44 -40.59 13.00
CA GLY A 93 16.26 -40.26 11.57
C GLY A 93 16.95 -39.02 10.98
N ARG A 94 18.29 -38.99 10.93
CA ARG A 94 19.09 -38.15 9.97
C ARG A 94 18.71 -36.66 9.88
N GLY A 95 18.78 -35.93 11.00
CA GLY A 95 18.69 -34.46 11.01
C GLY A 95 20.01 -33.75 10.65
N SER A 96 19.91 -32.57 10.03
CA SER A 96 21.07 -31.69 9.73
C SER A 96 21.68 -31.09 11.01
N SER A 97 23.00 -30.89 11.03
CA SER A 97 23.80 -30.47 12.20
C SER A 97 23.63 -29.00 12.62
N LEU A 98 22.69 -28.26 12.03
CA LEU A 98 22.48 -26.81 12.20
C LEU A 98 21.59 -26.44 13.42
N ASN A 99 21.82 -27.08 14.57
CA ASN A 99 21.13 -26.76 15.83
C ASN A 99 22.07 -26.72 17.04
N ILE A 100 22.65 -25.54 17.33
CA ILE A 100 23.40 -25.28 18.57
C ILE A 100 22.96 -23.93 19.14
N GLU A 101 22.16 -23.95 20.21
CA GLU A 101 21.74 -22.74 20.92
C GLU A 101 22.84 -22.26 21.89
N LEU A 102 23.81 -21.50 21.37
CA LEU A 102 24.93 -20.96 22.15
C LEU A 102 24.47 -19.83 23.10
N ARG A 103 24.41 -20.13 24.39
CA ARG A 103 24.07 -19.20 25.49
C ARG A 103 25.35 -18.61 26.12
N GLU A 104 25.50 -17.29 26.13
CA GLU A 104 26.62 -16.61 26.81
C GLU A 104 26.30 -16.38 28.31
N VAL A 105 27.20 -16.78 29.20
CA VAL A 105 27.12 -16.50 30.64
C VAL A 105 28.00 -15.30 30.98
N ARG A 106 27.41 -14.24 31.55
CA ARG A 106 28.16 -13.10 32.12
C ARG A 106 28.05 -13.11 33.63
N TYR A 107 29.18 -13.09 34.31
CA TYR A 107 29.26 -12.92 35.76
C TYR A 107 29.13 -11.44 36.12
N GLY A 108 28.34 -11.13 37.16
CA GLY A 108 28.20 -9.78 37.69
C GLY A 108 29.33 -9.44 38.67
N ALA A 109 29.86 -8.22 38.59
CA ALA A 109 30.99 -7.77 39.41
C ALA A 109 30.63 -7.35 40.86
N SER A 110 29.42 -7.68 41.34
CA SER A 110 28.98 -7.42 42.71
C SER A 110 28.03 -8.51 43.23
N SER A 111 27.84 -8.54 44.54
CA SER A 111 27.67 -9.78 45.31
C SER A 111 26.27 -10.42 45.34
N LYS A 112 26.24 -11.69 45.82
CA LYS A 112 25.08 -12.43 46.34
C LYS A 112 24.00 -12.90 45.35
N GLY A 113 24.41 -13.43 44.18
CA GLY A 113 23.60 -14.43 43.47
C GLY A 113 24.10 -14.81 42.08
N VAL A 114 24.21 -16.11 41.80
CA VAL A 114 24.38 -16.60 40.42
C VAL A 114 23.00 -16.58 39.75
N TYR A 115 22.70 -15.51 39.02
CA TYR A 115 21.49 -15.39 38.22
C TYR A 115 21.82 -15.54 36.72
N LEU A 116 21.26 -16.55 36.07
CA LEU A 116 21.41 -16.74 34.63
C LEU A 116 20.46 -15.78 33.90
N ARG A 117 20.89 -14.52 33.67
CA ARG A 117 20.15 -13.59 32.81
C ARG A 117 20.32 -14.01 31.35
N VAL A 118 19.47 -14.91 30.88
CA VAL A 118 19.33 -15.22 29.46
C VAL A 118 18.79 -13.98 28.75
N ILE A 119 19.71 -13.19 28.18
CA ILE A 119 19.37 -12.22 27.16
C ILE A 119 19.32 -13.03 25.86
N PRO A 120 18.15 -13.24 25.22
CA PRO A 120 18.13 -13.86 23.91
C PRO A 120 18.95 -12.98 22.97
N ARG A 121 20.05 -13.53 22.42
CA ARG A 121 20.86 -12.83 21.42
C ARG A 121 19.93 -12.55 20.24
N ARG A 122 19.57 -11.27 20.06
CA ARG A 122 18.49 -10.83 19.18
C ARG A 122 18.66 -11.47 17.80
N GLN A 123 17.82 -12.45 17.48
CA GLN A 123 18.02 -13.31 16.33
C GLN A 123 17.72 -12.50 15.07
N GLN A 124 18.69 -12.37 14.16
CA GLN A 124 18.46 -11.69 12.88
C GLN A 124 17.55 -12.50 11.95
N PHE A 125 17.43 -13.82 12.16
CA PHE A 125 16.45 -14.68 11.51
C PHE A 125 15.85 -15.69 12.48
N LYS A 126 14.55 -15.96 12.32
CA LYS A 126 13.81 -17.02 13.00
C LYS A 126 13.56 -18.17 12.00
N GLN A 127 13.88 -19.40 12.36
CA GLN A 127 13.59 -20.55 11.51
C GLN A 127 12.12 -20.98 11.70
N ARG A 128 11.39 -21.25 10.61
CA ARG A 128 10.01 -21.78 10.66
C ARG A 128 9.91 -23.23 10.17
N GLY A 129 10.87 -23.70 9.38
CA GLY A 129 10.90 -25.06 8.83
C GLY A 129 12.29 -25.46 8.32
N ALA A 130 12.40 -26.64 7.72
CA ALA A 130 13.64 -27.08 7.06
C ALA A 130 13.91 -26.19 5.83
N GLY A 131 15.05 -25.49 5.81
CA GLY A 131 15.41 -24.56 4.74
C GLY A 131 14.70 -23.20 4.75
N TYR A 132 13.80 -22.92 5.70
CA TYR A 132 12.97 -21.70 5.74
C TYR A 132 13.35 -20.78 6.90
N PHE A 133 13.74 -19.54 6.59
CA PHE A 133 14.15 -18.52 7.56
C PHE A 133 13.42 -17.17 7.35
N GLU A 134 12.75 -16.69 8.39
CA GLU A 134 12.04 -15.40 8.50
C GLU A 134 13.02 -14.33 9.02
N ALA A 135 13.28 -13.27 8.25
CA ALA A 135 14.17 -12.18 8.67
C ALA A 135 13.52 -11.23 9.69
N THR A 136 14.23 -10.88 10.77
CA THR A 136 13.71 -9.99 11.83
C THR A 136 14.16 -8.54 11.67
N ALA A 137 13.56 -7.62 12.43
CA ALA A 137 13.92 -6.20 12.45
C ALA A 137 15.37 -5.90 12.91
N GLU A 138 16.14 -6.90 13.36
CA GLU A 138 17.58 -6.76 13.65
C GLU A 138 18.48 -7.13 12.46
N ALA A 139 17.97 -7.82 11.43
CA ALA A 139 18.65 -7.96 10.14
C ALA A 139 18.71 -6.62 9.37
N VAL A 140 17.68 -5.78 9.54
CA VAL A 140 17.45 -4.55 8.77
C VAL A 140 18.27 -3.34 9.27
N ARG A 141 18.99 -3.46 10.40
CA ARG A 141 19.73 -2.33 10.99
C ARG A 141 21.07 -2.09 10.29
N PRO A 142 21.31 -0.93 9.63
CA PRO A 142 22.55 -0.68 8.90
C PRO A 142 23.76 -0.56 9.84
N ARG A 143 24.87 -1.17 9.42
CA ARG A 143 26.13 -1.23 10.19
C ARG A 143 27.15 -0.24 9.65
N GLY A 144 27.37 0.83 10.40
CA GLY A 144 28.33 1.89 10.09
C GLY A 144 28.06 3.13 10.95
N ALA A 145 29.01 4.05 11.13
CA ALA A 145 28.74 5.30 11.84
C ALA A 145 27.86 6.23 10.99
N ILE A 146 28.32 6.57 9.78
CA ILE A 146 27.61 7.42 8.81
C ILE A 146 26.26 6.80 8.44
N ALA A 147 26.22 5.51 8.10
CA ALA A 147 24.98 4.81 7.74
C ALA A 147 23.95 4.77 8.89
N ARG A 148 24.37 4.76 10.17
CA ARG A 148 23.45 4.92 11.30
C ARG A 148 22.94 6.35 11.46
N VAL A 149 23.74 7.37 11.17
CA VAL A 149 23.30 8.78 11.18
C VAL A 149 22.34 9.04 10.04
N GLU A 150 22.66 8.60 8.82
CA GLU A 150 21.78 8.70 7.66
C GLU A 150 20.45 7.96 7.88
N PHE A 151 20.52 6.73 8.41
CA PHE A 151 19.33 5.96 8.77
C PHE A 151 18.56 6.61 9.92
N ALA A 152 19.20 7.21 10.93
CA ALA A 152 18.52 7.94 12.00
C ALA A 152 17.85 9.22 11.50
N ILE A 153 18.47 9.97 10.58
CA ILE A 153 17.87 11.13 9.92
C ILE A 153 16.66 10.67 9.09
N LYS A 154 16.81 9.65 8.25
CA LYS A 154 15.70 9.03 7.50
C LYS A 154 14.60 8.50 8.44
N GLN A 155 14.95 7.91 9.57
CA GLN A 155 14.01 7.42 10.59
C GLN A 155 13.38 8.54 11.43
N THR A 156 13.95 9.75 11.45
CA THR A 156 13.39 10.90 12.18
C THR A 156 12.51 11.77 11.27
N ILE A 157 12.89 11.92 10.00
CA ILE A 157 12.10 12.60 8.98
C ILE A 157 10.92 11.71 8.55
N LEU A 158 11.20 10.45 8.19
CA LEU A 158 10.20 9.51 7.66
C LEU A 158 9.63 8.57 8.75
N GLY A 159 10.43 8.01 9.66
CA GLY A 159 9.92 7.08 10.70
C GLY A 159 10.46 5.64 10.61
N SER A 160 9.95 4.74 11.45
CA SER A 160 10.28 3.30 11.42
C SER A 160 9.70 2.58 10.18
N PRO A 161 10.38 1.56 9.63
CA PRO A 161 9.83 0.74 8.54
C PRO A 161 8.61 -0.08 9.01
N PHE A 162 7.63 -0.24 8.12
CA PHE A 162 6.44 -1.05 8.39
C PHE A 162 6.75 -2.55 8.32
N ALA A 163 6.32 -3.31 9.32
CA ALA A 163 6.28 -4.76 9.25
C ALA A 163 5.03 -5.20 8.49
N THR A 164 5.16 -6.11 7.51
CA THR A 164 4.02 -6.56 6.68
C THR A 164 2.88 -7.15 7.53
N SER A 165 3.21 -7.78 8.67
CA SER A 165 2.21 -8.28 9.64
C SER A 165 1.30 -7.19 10.22
N ARG A 166 1.75 -5.94 10.35
CA ARG A 166 0.90 -4.84 10.87
C ARG A 166 -0.14 -4.34 9.87
N LEU A 167 0.09 -4.48 8.56
CA LEU A 167 -0.80 -3.96 7.51
C LEU A 167 -2.17 -4.67 7.47
N ILE A 168 -2.31 -5.83 8.11
CA ILE A 168 -3.55 -6.63 8.14
C ILE A 168 -4.47 -6.23 9.32
N HIS A 169 -3.95 -5.55 10.35
CA HIS A 169 -4.57 -5.55 11.68
C HIS A 169 -5.56 -4.42 12.02
N GLU A 170 -5.81 -3.42 11.16
CA GLU A 170 -6.92 -2.47 11.36
C GLU A 170 -7.95 -2.47 10.20
N ARG A 171 -8.55 -3.64 9.92
CA ARG A 171 -9.75 -3.73 9.08
C ARG A 171 -10.87 -2.83 9.61
N LEU A 172 -11.37 -1.92 8.78
CA LEU A 172 -12.28 -0.84 9.15
C LEU A 172 -13.74 -1.32 9.31
N THR A 173 -14.43 -0.76 10.29
CA THR A 173 -15.90 -0.84 10.38
C THR A 173 -16.54 0.15 9.41
N LYS A 174 -17.81 -0.06 9.02
CA LYS A 174 -18.56 0.82 8.10
C LYS A 174 -18.45 2.31 8.47
N VAL A 175 -18.50 2.61 9.78
CA VAL A 175 -18.37 3.96 10.33
C VAL A 175 -16.98 4.55 10.07
N ARG A 176 -15.90 3.84 10.46
CA ARG A 176 -14.53 4.31 10.19
C ARG A 176 -14.26 4.40 8.68
N ALA A 177 -14.78 3.46 7.90
CA ALA A 177 -14.63 3.44 6.45
C ALA A 177 -15.34 4.59 5.74
N LEU A 178 -16.56 4.97 6.15
CA LEU A 178 -17.24 6.17 5.63
C LEU A 178 -16.40 7.42 5.93
N GLY A 179 -15.93 7.56 7.18
CA GLY A 179 -15.09 8.71 7.56
C GLY A 179 -13.76 8.80 6.80
N VAL A 180 -13.17 7.66 6.40
CA VAL A 180 -11.85 7.59 5.75
C VAL A 180 -11.91 7.61 4.22
N PHE A 181 -12.87 6.95 3.58
CA PHE A 181 -12.97 6.86 2.12
C PHE A 181 -13.89 7.92 1.51
N SER A 182 -14.92 8.37 2.23
CA SER A 182 -15.92 9.30 1.67
C SER A 182 -15.55 10.77 1.82
N SER A 183 -14.38 11.11 2.38
CA SER A 183 -13.90 12.50 2.47
C SER A 183 -13.84 13.17 1.10
N ASP A 184 -13.23 12.50 0.12
CA ASP A 184 -13.06 12.95 -1.26
C ASP A 184 -14.41 13.21 -1.97
N PRO A 185 -15.31 12.22 -2.16
CA PRO A 185 -16.61 12.44 -2.81
C PRO A 185 -17.51 13.42 -2.05
N LEU A 186 -17.53 13.41 -0.70
CA LEU A 186 -18.36 14.35 0.06
C LEU A 186 -17.83 15.79 0.01
N SER A 187 -16.51 15.97 -0.04
CA SER A 187 -15.91 17.31 -0.17
C SER A 187 -16.23 17.97 -1.50
N SER A 188 -16.45 17.18 -2.55
CA SER A 188 -16.79 17.68 -3.90
C SER A 188 -18.11 18.48 -3.95
N ALA A 189 -19.00 18.27 -2.97
CA ALA A 189 -20.20 19.09 -2.81
C ALA A 189 -19.90 20.55 -2.41
N ALA A 190 -18.72 20.87 -1.88
CA ALA A 190 -18.35 22.21 -1.45
C ALA A 190 -18.12 23.19 -2.61
N TYR A 191 -17.64 22.71 -3.77
CA TYR A 191 -17.37 23.55 -4.95
C TYR A 191 -18.30 23.28 -6.15
N SER A 192 -18.94 22.11 -6.24
CA SER A 192 -19.64 21.73 -7.48
C SER A 192 -20.88 22.58 -7.80
N ALA A 193 -21.57 23.13 -6.80
CA ALA A 193 -22.67 24.07 -7.04
C ALA A 193 -22.18 25.43 -7.58
N GLU A 194 -21.01 25.87 -7.10
CA GLU A 194 -20.36 27.12 -7.49
C GLU A 194 -19.91 27.05 -8.96
N GLU A 195 -19.27 25.96 -9.37
CA GLU A 195 -18.86 25.72 -10.76
C GLU A 195 -20.03 25.70 -11.76
N ILE A 196 -21.22 25.22 -11.35
CA ILE A 196 -22.44 25.30 -12.19
C ILE A 196 -22.87 26.77 -12.33
N MET A 197 -22.88 27.52 -11.22
CA MET A 197 -23.30 28.93 -11.18
C MET A 197 -22.33 29.85 -11.92
N LEU A 198 -21.02 29.60 -11.84
CA LEU A 198 -19.96 30.32 -12.56
C LEU A 198 -20.08 30.22 -14.08
N VAL A 199 -20.56 29.08 -14.61
CA VAL A 199 -20.85 28.96 -16.05
C VAL A 199 -22.19 29.60 -16.41
N LEU A 200 -23.23 29.41 -15.58
CA LEU A 200 -24.57 29.95 -15.86
C LEU A 200 -24.61 31.49 -15.80
N MET A 201 -23.87 32.13 -14.89
CA MET A 201 -23.83 33.60 -14.77
C MET A 201 -23.29 34.31 -16.02
N LEU A 202 -22.61 33.60 -16.92
CA LEU A 202 -22.21 34.12 -18.23
C LEU A 202 -23.43 34.45 -19.13
N ALA A 203 -24.60 33.87 -18.86
CA ALA A 203 -25.89 34.25 -19.46
C ALA A 203 -26.70 35.22 -18.56
N GLY A 204 -26.04 35.85 -17.58
CA GLY A 204 -26.64 36.79 -16.64
C GLY A 204 -27.35 36.12 -15.46
N ALA A 205 -27.74 36.92 -14.48
CA ALA A 205 -28.41 36.44 -13.25
C ALA A 205 -29.69 35.64 -13.54
N GLY A 206 -30.40 36.00 -14.61
CA GLY A 206 -31.61 35.32 -15.08
C GLY A 206 -31.40 33.87 -15.53
N ALA A 207 -30.17 33.38 -15.70
CA ALA A 207 -29.88 31.98 -16.01
C ALA A 207 -29.66 31.09 -14.76
N LEU A 208 -29.45 31.68 -13.57
CA LEU A 208 -29.05 30.94 -12.36
C LEU A 208 -30.12 29.95 -11.85
N TYR A 209 -31.39 30.09 -12.25
CA TYR A 209 -32.43 29.10 -11.92
C TYR A 209 -32.14 27.70 -12.51
N LEU A 210 -31.38 27.63 -13.61
CA LEU A 210 -30.99 26.37 -14.26
C LEU A 210 -30.02 25.53 -13.41
N THR A 211 -29.44 26.10 -12.36
CA THR A 211 -28.61 25.36 -11.38
C THR A 211 -29.37 24.17 -10.79
N LEU A 212 -30.67 24.31 -10.53
CA LEU A 212 -31.51 23.23 -9.98
C LEU A 212 -31.75 22.09 -10.99
N PRO A 213 -32.25 22.33 -12.22
CA PRO A 213 -32.31 21.31 -13.28
C PRO A 213 -30.97 20.62 -13.58
N VAL A 214 -29.86 21.38 -13.64
CA VAL A 214 -28.51 20.84 -13.86
C VAL A 214 -28.10 19.94 -12.69
N THR A 215 -28.33 20.35 -11.44
CA THR A 215 -28.11 19.51 -10.26
C THR A 215 -28.98 18.25 -10.29
N GLY A 216 -30.24 18.34 -10.75
CA GLY A 216 -31.11 17.18 -10.94
C GLY A 216 -30.53 16.14 -11.91
N ALA A 217 -29.96 16.59 -13.03
CA ALA A 217 -29.25 15.72 -13.97
C ALA A 217 -27.99 15.10 -13.36
N LEU A 218 -27.24 15.85 -12.54
CA LEU A 218 -26.07 15.36 -11.81
C LEU A 218 -26.44 14.33 -10.73
N LEU A 219 -27.58 14.47 -10.06
CA LEU A 219 -28.11 13.45 -9.14
C LEU A 219 -28.47 12.15 -9.88
N ALA A 220 -29.05 12.24 -11.08
CA ALA A 220 -29.32 11.07 -11.90
C ALA A 220 -28.02 10.36 -12.35
N LEU A 221 -26.99 11.13 -12.74
CA LEU A 221 -25.65 10.62 -13.04
C LEU A 221 -25.00 9.96 -11.82
N LEU A 222 -25.02 10.63 -10.66
CA LEU A 222 -24.55 10.13 -9.37
C LEU A 222 -25.16 8.76 -9.04
N TRP A 223 -26.49 8.65 -9.05
CA TRP A 223 -27.18 7.39 -8.78
C TRP A 223 -26.85 6.30 -9.80
N THR A 224 -26.69 6.66 -11.08
CA THR A 224 -26.30 5.73 -12.16
C THR A 224 -24.90 5.16 -11.91
N VAL A 225 -23.89 6.01 -11.73
CA VAL A 225 -22.50 5.64 -11.48
C VAL A 225 -22.40 4.76 -10.21
N ARG A 226 -23.10 5.12 -9.14
CA ARG A 226 -23.11 4.37 -7.88
C ARG A 226 -23.86 3.03 -7.98
N LEU A 227 -24.92 2.90 -8.79
CA LEU A 227 -25.56 1.60 -9.08
C LEU A 227 -24.64 0.68 -9.91
N SER A 228 -23.81 1.25 -10.76
CA SER A 228 -22.73 0.56 -11.49
C SER A 228 -21.65 0.05 -10.53
N TYR A 229 -21.02 0.94 -9.76
CA TYR A 229 -19.91 0.58 -8.86
C TYR A 229 -20.27 -0.43 -7.76
N ILE A 230 -21.53 -0.48 -7.30
CA ILE A 230 -22.02 -1.53 -6.40
C ILE A 230 -21.81 -2.94 -6.99
N GLN A 231 -21.89 -3.08 -8.31
CA GLN A 231 -21.72 -4.36 -9.01
C GLN A 231 -20.24 -4.66 -9.23
N THR A 232 -19.41 -3.65 -9.54
CA THR A 232 -17.96 -3.77 -9.55
C THR A 232 -17.44 -4.27 -8.20
N ILE A 233 -17.91 -3.70 -7.09
CA ILE A 233 -17.60 -4.13 -5.72
C ILE A 233 -18.09 -5.56 -5.43
N ARG A 234 -19.14 -6.05 -6.14
CA ARG A 234 -19.64 -7.42 -6.00
C ARG A 234 -18.74 -8.43 -6.73
N ALA A 235 -18.32 -8.11 -7.95
CA ALA A 235 -17.46 -8.97 -8.77
C ALA A 235 -15.98 -8.95 -8.30
N TYR A 236 -15.53 -7.83 -7.74
CA TYR A 236 -14.13 -7.59 -7.35
C TYR A 236 -13.98 -7.36 -5.83
N PRO A 237 -14.20 -8.39 -4.98
CA PRO A 237 -14.04 -8.25 -3.53
C PRO A 237 -12.60 -7.94 -3.09
N ASN A 238 -11.61 -8.26 -3.93
CA ASN A 238 -10.19 -7.93 -3.71
C ASN A 238 -9.81 -6.48 -4.12
N GLY A 239 -10.79 -5.65 -4.49
CA GLY A 239 -10.61 -4.28 -4.99
C GLY A 239 -10.87 -4.21 -6.50
N GLY A 240 -11.83 -3.37 -6.90
CA GLY A 240 -12.38 -3.30 -8.26
C GLY A 240 -12.05 -2.02 -9.01
N GLY A 241 -10.82 -1.50 -8.84
CA GLY A 241 -10.41 -0.25 -9.48
C GLY A 241 -10.38 -0.35 -11.01
N ALA A 242 -10.66 0.76 -11.69
CA ALA A 242 -10.89 0.80 -13.14
C ALA A 242 -9.78 0.14 -13.98
N TYR A 243 -8.52 0.23 -13.55
CA TYR A 243 -7.40 -0.47 -14.18
C TYR A 243 -7.61 -2.01 -14.22
N ILE A 244 -7.93 -2.64 -13.08
CA ILE A 244 -8.07 -4.10 -12.94
C ILE A 244 -9.23 -4.59 -13.82
N VAL A 245 -10.38 -3.90 -13.69
CA VAL A 245 -11.59 -4.19 -14.45
C VAL A 245 -11.36 -4.06 -15.96
N ALA A 246 -10.66 -3.01 -16.40
CA ALA A 246 -10.28 -2.83 -17.80
C ALA A 246 -9.26 -3.89 -18.26
N HIS A 247 -8.29 -4.27 -17.43
CA HIS A 247 -7.24 -5.23 -17.80
C HIS A 247 -7.79 -6.62 -18.11
N GLU A 248 -8.61 -7.19 -17.21
CA GLU A 248 -9.19 -8.53 -17.36
C GLU A 248 -10.30 -8.61 -18.44
N ASN A 249 -11.04 -7.52 -18.63
CA ASN A 249 -12.25 -7.52 -19.45
C ASN A 249 -12.07 -6.86 -20.80
N LEU A 250 -11.25 -5.80 -20.92
CA LEU A 250 -10.99 -5.08 -22.19
C LEU A 250 -9.60 -5.38 -22.76
N GLY A 251 -8.60 -5.58 -21.89
CA GLY A 251 -7.20 -5.89 -22.24
C GLY A 251 -6.24 -4.73 -21.98
N VAL A 252 -4.96 -4.92 -22.36
CA VAL A 252 -3.84 -4.05 -21.97
C VAL A 252 -4.01 -2.58 -22.39
N LYS A 253 -4.27 -2.28 -23.68
CA LYS A 253 -4.30 -0.89 -24.15
C LYS A 253 -5.38 -0.04 -23.44
N PRO A 254 -6.66 -0.49 -23.31
CA PRO A 254 -7.66 0.19 -22.50
C PRO A 254 -7.26 0.33 -21.02
N ALA A 255 -6.66 -0.70 -20.42
CA ALA A 255 -6.21 -0.65 -19.03
C ALA A 255 -5.12 0.41 -18.80
N LEU A 256 -4.15 0.53 -19.70
CA LEU A 256 -3.12 1.57 -19.60
C LEU A 256 -3.68 2.99 -19.73
N ILE A 257 -4.75 3.19 -20.50
CA ILE A 257 -5.47 4.47 -20.56
C ILE A 257 -6.18 4.73 -19.22
N ALA A 258 -6.86 3.74 -18.64
CA ALA A 258 -7.48 3.87 -17.31
C ALA A 258 -6.45 4.14 -16.20
N ALA A 259 -5.28 3.50 -16.24
CA ALA A 259 -4.18 3.76 -15.31
C ALA A 259 -3.57 5.16 -15.47
N ALA A 260 -3.34 5.60 -16.70
CA ALA A 260 -2.84 6.95 -16.97
C ALA A 260 -3.86 8.01 -16.52
N ALA A 261 -5.16 7.77 -16.76
CA ALA A 261 -6.24 8.62 -16.27
C ALA A 261 -6.24 8.70 -14.73
N LEU A 262 -6.25 7.56 -14.02
CA LEU A 262 -6.21 7.50 -12.55
C LEU A 262 -4.96 8.16 -11.94
N LEU A 263 -3.79 8.05 -12.57
CA LEU A 263 -2.57 8.65 -12.03
C LEU A 263 -2.50 10.17 -12.25
N VAL A 264 -3.06 10.67 -13.36
CA VAL A 264 -3.30 12.12 -13.56
C VAL A 264 -4.38 12.61 -12.59
N ASP A 265 -5.43 11.81 -12.39
CA ASP A 265 -6.54 12.10 -11.49
C ASP A 265 -6.04 12.32 -10.06
N TYR A 266 -5.32 11.37 -9.46
CA TYR A 266 -4.79 11.52 -8.11
C TYR A 266 -3.90 12.76 -7.92
N VAL A 267 -3.13 13.18 -8.93
CA VAL A 267 -2.34 14.42 -8.89
C VAL A 267 -3.25 15.65 -8.85
N LEU A 268 -4.33 15.63 -9.63
CA LEU A 268 -5.34 16.69 -9.66
C LEU A 268 -6.21 16.68 -8.39
N THR A 269 -6.57 15.52 -7.83
CA THR A 269 -7.26 15.41 -6.54
C THR A 269 -6.49 16.15 -5.46
N VAL A 270 -5.16 15.95 -5.34
CA VAL A 270 -4.34 16.68 -4.35
C VAL A 270 -4.37 18.19 -4.63
N ALA A 271 -4.20 18.62 -5.88
CA ALA A 271 -4.18 20.04 -6.24
C ALA A 271 -5.53 20.73 -5.99
N VAL A 272 -6.64 20.16 -6.48
CA VAL A 272 -8.01 20.67 -6.29
C VAL A 272 -8.39 20.69 -4.80
N SER A 273 -8.16 19.57 -4.10
CA SER A 273 -8.48 19.43 -2.66
C SER A 273 -7.75 20.46 -1.80
N VAL A 274 -6.46 20.68 -2.06
CA VAL A 274 -5.65 21.65 -1.31
C VAL A 274 -6.04 23.08 -1.67
N ALA A 275 -6.24 23.40 -2.95
CA ALA A 275 -6.70 24.72 -3.39
C ALA A 275 -8.07 25.08 -2.79
N ALA A 276 -9.04 24.16 -2.86
CA ALA A 276 -10.38 24.38 -2.31
C ALA A 276 -10.39 24.41 -0.78
N GLY A 277 -9.58 23.58 -0.11
CA GLY A 277 -9.40 23.62 1.33
C GLY A 277 -8.82 24.96 1.82
N VAL A 278 -7.89 25.55 1.06
CA VAL A 278 -7.39 26.91 1.32
C VAL A 278 -8.40 27.98 0.96
N ALA A 279 -9.17 27.83 -0.13
CA ALA A 279 -10.23 28.77 -0.50
C ALA A 279 -11.33 28.89 0.59
N ALA A 280 -11.67 27.78 1.27
CA ALA A 280 -12.55 27.80 2.44
C ALA A 280 -11.94 28.57 3.64
N ILE A 281 -10.62 28.46 3.85
CA ILE A 281 -9.90 29.23 4.88
C ILE A 281 -9.86 30.73 4.52
N THR A 282 -9.53 31.09 3.28
CA THR A 282 -9.50 32.50 2.86
C THR A 282 -10.89 33.13 2.82
N SER A 283 -11.95 32.35 2.53
CA SER A 283 -13.34 32.79 2.66
C SER A 283 -13.68 33.18 4.12
N ALA A 284 -13.14 32.47 5.12
CA ALA A 284 -13.34 32.77 6.53
C ALA A 284 -12.46 33.94 7.05
N TRP A 285 -11.28 34.12 6.46
CA TRP A 285 -10.29 35.16 6.75
C TRP A 285 -9.75 35.81 5.46
N PRO A 286 -10.46 36.81 4.88
CA PRO A 286 -10.12 37.39 3.57
C PRO A 286 -8.72 38.00 3.46
N GLU A 287 -8.14 38.45 4.59
CA GLU A 287 -6.76 38.94 4.70
C GLU A 287 -5.70 37.92 4.25
N LEU A 288 -6.06 36.63 4.15
CA LEU A 288 -5.19 35.54 3.69
C LEU A 288 -5.29 35.26 2.18
N PHE A 289 -6.17 35.94 1.43
CA PHE A 289 -6.45 35.63 0.02
C PHE A 289 -5.20 35.74 -0.88
N ASP A 290 -4.42 36.81 -0.75
CA ASP A 290 -3.15 36.98 -1.51
C ASP A 290 -2.11 35.91 -1.15
N LEU A 291 -2.22 35.28 0.02
CA LEU A 291 -1.37 34.20 0.49
C LEU A 291 -1.87 32.80 0.07
N ARG A 292 -2.93 32.70 -0.73
CA ARG A 292 -3.54 31.40 -1.14
C ARG A 292 -2.55 30.41 -1.75
N VAL A 293 -1.56 30.87 -2.54
CA VAL A 293 -0.52 30.00 -3.13
C VAL A 293 0.49 29.53 -2.08
N PRO A 294 1.16 30.41 -1.29
CA PRO A 294 1.96 30.01 -0.13
C PRO A 294 1.25 29.06 0.84
N LEU A 295 -0.01 29.34 1.17
CA LEU A 295 -0.82 28.51 2.08
C LEU A 295 -1.12 27.13 1.47
N SER A 296 -1.42 27.07 0.17
CA SER A 296 -1.63 25.79 -0.53
C SER A 296 -0.35 24.95 -0.58
N LEU A 297 0.81 25.57 -0.83
CA LEU A 297 2.10 24.88 -0.80
C LEU A 297 2.44 24.39 0.61
N LEU A 298 2.17 25.19 1.64
CA LEU A 298 2.36 24.80 3.04
C LEU A 298 1.45 23.63 3.44
N ALA A 299 0.16 23.71 3.13
CA ALA A 299 -0.81 22.64 3.41
C ALA A 299 -0.46 21.35 2.67
N GLY A 300 -0.16 21.43 1.37
CA GLY A 300 0.30 20.31 0.56
C GLY A 300 1.59 19.67 1.11
N ALA A 301 2.56 20.49 1.53
CA ALA A 301 3.79 20.00 2.17
C ALA A 301 3.52 19.29 3.51
N VAL A 302 2.63 19.83 4.36
CA VAL A 302 2.24 19.20 5.64
C VAL A 302 1.52 17.86 5.42
N ILE A 303 0.60 17.77 4.45
CA ILE A 303 -0.11 16.53 4.11
C ILE A 303 0.86 15.49 3.51
N THR A 304 1.77 15.93 2.64
CA THR A 304 2.83 15.09 2.06
C THR A 304 3.75 14.54 3.17
N TRP A 305 4.18 15.40 4.09
CA TRP A 305 5.03 15.04 5.24
C TRP A 305 4.32 14.10 6.22
N GLY A 306 3.03 14.30 6.51
CA GLY A 306 2.22 13.38 7.32
C GLY A 306 2.08 11.99 6.68
N ASN A 307 1.94 11.93 5.36
CA ASN A 307 1.90 10.68 4.61
C ASN A 307 3.28 9.99 4.56
N LEU A 308 4.36 10.75 4.31
CA LEU A 308 5.74 10.24 4.42
C LEU A 308 6.05 9.73 5.83
N ARG A 309 5.51 10.38 6.87
CA ARG A 309 5.65 9.96 8.27
C ARG A 309 4.88 8.70 8.64
N GLY A 310 3.88 8.31 7.85
CA GLY A 310 3.08 7.13 8.11
C GLY A 310 2.04 7.32 9.21
N VAL A 311 1.49 8.53 9.37
CA VAL A 311 0.51 8.92 10.40
C VAL A 311 -0.80 8.10 10.34
N ARG A 312 -0.95 7.19 9.36
CA ARG A 312 -2.10 6.30 9.12
C ARG A 312 -2.40 5.27 10.24
N GLU A 313 -1.59 5.15 11.30
CA GLU A 313 -1.78 4.17 12.40
C GLU A 313 -2.99 4.48 13.33
N SER A 314 -4.04 5.15 12.86
CA SER A 314 -5.29 5.38 13.62
C SER A 314 -6.47 5.73 12.71
N GLY A 315 -7.18 4.72 12.20
CA GLY A 315 -8.38 4.91 11.35
C GLY A 315 -9.53 5.66 12.03
N ALA A 316 -9.48 5.87 13.35
CA ALA A 316 -10.41 6.71 14.09
C ALA A 316 -10.13 8.22 13.97
N ILE A 317 -8.87 8.64 13.86
CA ILE A 317 -8.50 10.07 13.82
C ILE A 317 -8.86 10.68 12.46
N PHE A 318 -8.58 9.97 11.36
CA PHE A 318 -8.92 10.43 10.01
C PHE A 318 -10.43 10.52 9.74
N GLY A 319 -11.27 9.79 10.48
CA GLY A 319 -12.72 9.89 10.33
C GLY A 319 -13.35 11.15 10.96
N LEU A 320 -12.66 11.82 11.88
CA LEU A 320 -13.21 12.92 12.66
C LEU A 320 -13.57 14.17 11.80
N PRO A 321 -12.71 14.67 10.88
CA PRO A 321 -13.05 15.83 10.06
C PRO A 321 -14.26 15.56 9.15
N THR A 322 -14.32 14.38 8.53
CA THR A 322 -15.43 13.97 7.66
C THR A 322 -16.77 13.94 8.41
N TYR A 323 -16.80 13.39 9.63
CA TYR A 323 -18.03 13.37 10.43
C TYR A 323 -18.43 14.76 10.96
N PHE A 324 -17.45 15.58 11.35
CA PHE A 324 -17.69 16.96 11.74
C PHE A 324 -18.26 17.79 10.58
N PHE A 325 -17.68 17.66 9.38
CA PHE A 325 -18.20 18.22 8.14
C PHE A 325 -19.64 17.75 7.85
N ILE A 326 -19.92 16.44 7.87
CA ILE A 326 -21.27 15.91 7.63
C ILE A 326 -22.30 16.56 8.56
N VAL A 327 -21.98 16.71 9.85
CA VAL A 327 -22.87 17.34 10.84
C VAL A 327 -23.04 18.83 10.59
N CYS A 328 -21.95 19.59 10.41
CA CYS A 328 -22.01 21.03 10.18
C CYS A 328 -22.67 21.40 8.85
N PHE A 329 -22.39 20.66 7.78
CA PHE A 329 -22.93 20.91 6.44
C PHE A 329 -24.41 20.50 6.35
N SER A 330 -24.80 19.37 6.97
CA SER A 330 -26.22 19.04 7.13
C SER A 330 -26.96 20.06 7.99
N GLY A 331 -26.34 20.52 9.08
CA GLY A 331 -26.90 21.53 9.97
C GLY A 331 -27.15 22.86 9.25
N MET A 332 -26.19 23.32 8.45
CA MET A 332 -26.35 24.49 7.59
C MET A 332 -27.53 24.32 6.63
N ILE A 333 -27.63 23.18 5.92
CA ILE A 333 -28.74 22.94 4.99
C ILE A 333 -30.09 22.94 5.70
N VAL A 334 -30.20 22.24 6.84
CA VAL A 334 -31.45 22.17 7.61
C VAL A 334 -31.85 23.53 8.18
N VAL A 335 -30.91 24.32 8.71
CA VAL A 335 -31.20 25.67 9.22
C VAL A 335 -31.59 26.63 8.10
N GLY A 336 -30.97 26.52 6.91
CA GLY A 336 -31.34 27.31 5.73
C GLY A 336 -32.76 27.00 5.23
N LEU A 337 -33.13 25.71 5.24
CA LEU A 337 -34.50 25.28 4.91
C LEU A 337 -35.51 25.75 5.96
N VAL A 338 -35.20 25.64 7.25
CA VAL A 338 -36.08 26.14 8.34
C VAL A 338 -36.27 27.66 8.22
N LYS A 339 -35.20 28.43 7.95
CA LYS A 339 -35.29 29.87 7.68
C LYS A 339 -36.24 30.20 6.51
N LEU A 340 -36.21 29.44 5.42
CA LEU A 340 -37.14 29.61 4.29
C LEU A 340 -38.61 29.28 4.65
N VAL A 341 -38.84 28.30 5.52
CA VAL A 341 -40.19 27.93 5.98
C VAL A 341 -40.80 29.00 6.90
N ILE A 342 -40.00 29.59 7.79
CA ILE A 342 -40.47 30.61 8.76
C ILE A 342 -40.44 32.04 8.22
N GLY A 343 -40.08 32.26 6.94
CA GLY A 343 -39.94 33.59 6.36
C GLY A 343 -38.72 34.39 6.84
N GLY A 344 -37.76 33.74 7.51
CA GLY A 344 -36.50 34.33 8.01
C GLY A 344 -35.35 34.30 7.00
N ALA A 345 -35.66 34.36 5.71
CA ALA A 345 -34.74 34.31 4.58
C ALA A 345 -35.15 35.34 3.51
N PRO A 346 -34.23 35.82 2.66
CA PRO A 346 -34.54 36.84 1.64
C PRO A 346 -35.40 36.32 0.47
N GLY A 347 -35.55 35.00 0.35
CA GLY A 347 -36.42 34.33 -0.62
C GLY A 347 -37.46 33.44 0.06
N THR A 348 -38.25 32.73 -0.74
CA THR A 348 -39.31 31.82 -0.28
C THR A 348 -39.12 30.42 -0.85
N LEU A 349 -39.91 29.44 -0.38
CA LEU A 349 -39.89 28.08 -0.92
C LEU A 349 -40.25 28.00 -2.43
N LEU A 350 -41.04 28.95 -2.93
CA LEU A 350 -41.54 28.99 -4.32
C LEU A 350 -40.78 29.99 -5.19
N HIS A 351 -40.55 31.20 -4.67
CA HIS A 351 -39.88 32.30 -5.37
C HIS A 351 -38.48 32.53 -4.79
N SER A 352 -37.49 32.55 -5.67
CA SER A 352 -36.12 32.93 -5.32
C SER A 352 -36.00 34.42 -4.97
N ALA A 353 -35.08 34.75 -4.07
CA ALA A 353 -34.67 36.14 -3.88
C ALA A 353 -34.10 36.73 -5.20
N PRO A 354 -34.17 38.05 -5.41
CA PRO A 354 -33.38 38.73 -6.43
C PRO A 354 -31.89 38.40 -6.26
N ALA A 355 -31.14 38.37 -7.36
CA ALA A 355 -29.70 38.16 -7.30
C ALA A 355 -29.03 39.29 -6.48
N SER A 356 -28.10 38.94 -5.60
CA SER A 356 -27.44 39.88 -4.68
C SER A 356 -26.62 40.97 -5.38
N GLN A 357 -26.32 40.80 -6.67
CA GLN A 357 -25.66 41.77 -7.53
C GLN A 357 -26.29 41.76 -8.93
N GLN A 358 -26.24 42.89 -9.64
CA GLN A 358 -26.67 42.97 -11.04
C GLN A 358 -25.59 42.35 -11.95
N ILE A 359 -25.94 41.29 -12.70
CA ILE A 359 -25.03 40.60 -13.62
C ILE A 359 -25.45 40.91 -15.06
N VAL A 360 -24.60 41.62 -15.79
CA VAL A 360 -24.75 41.81 -17.25
C VAL A 360 -24.41 40.50 -17.95
N ALA A 361 -25.28 40.01 -18.82
CA ALA A 361 -25.04 38.79 -19.58
C ALA A 361 -23.91 39.00 -20.62
N THR A 362 -22.84 38.22 -20.52
CA THR A 362 -21.69 38.26 -21.45
C THR A 362 -21.85 37.30 -22.63
N SER A 363 -22.86 36.44 -22.61
CA SER A 363 -23.15 35.42 -23.62
C SER A 363 -24.65 35.11 -23.68
N GLY A 364 -25.12 34.56 -24.80
CA GLY A 364 -26.50 34.10 -24.92
C GLY A 364 -26.74 32.78 -24.18
N LEU A 365 -27.91 32.65 -23.54
CA LEU A 365 -28.33 31.38 -22.95
C LEU A 365 -28.57 30.35 -24.06
N THR A 366 -27.70 29.33 -24.11
CA THR A 366 -27.71 28.28 -25.14
C THR A 366 -27.64 26.89 -24.52
N ILE A 367 -28.10 25.88 -25.25
CA ILE A 367 -27.97 24.46 -24.84
C ILE A 367 -26.49 24.11 -24.58
N PHE A 368 -25.57 24.65 -25.39
CA PHE A 368 -24.12 24.49 -25.18
C PHE A 368 -23.66 25.04 -23.82
N LEU A 369 -24.15 26.21 -23.39
CA LEU A 369 -23.83 26.77 -22.08
C LEU A 369 -24.38 25.90 -20.93
N VAL A 370 -25.60 25.37 -21.08
CA VAL A 370 -26.20 24.45 -20.09
C VAL A 370 -25.41 23.14 -20.00
N LEU A 371 -24.98 22.57 -21.14
CA LEU A 371 -24.10 21.40 -21.18
C LEU A 371 -22.71 21.67 -20.58
N ARG A 372 -22.17 22.88 -20.77
CA ARG A 372 -20.91 23.34 -20.14
C ARG A 372 -21.05 23.54 -18.62
N ALA A 373 -22.21 23.99 -18.14
CA ALA A 373 -22.51 24.10 -16.71
C ALA A 373 -22.65 22.71 -16.07
N PHE A 374 -23.40 21.80 -16.70
CA PHE A 374 -23.47 20.38 -16.32
C PHE A 374 -22.09 19.72 -16.34
N SER A 375 -21.28 19.97 -17.37
CA SER A 375 -19.90 19.49 -17.46
C SER A 375 -19.02 19.97 -16.31
N SER A 376 -19.24 21.17 -15.78
CA SER A 376 -18.45 21.72 -14.68
C SER A 376 -18.89 21.13 -13.34
N GLY A 377 -20.21 21.06 -13.12
CA GLY A 377 -20.80 20.38 -11.96
C GLY A 377 -20.59 18.86 -11.93
N ALA A 378 -20.16 18.23 -13.04
CA ALA A 378 -19.82 16.80 -13.09
C ALA A 378 -18.67 16.41 -12.13
N ALA A 379 -17.87 17.39 -11.70
CA ALA A 379 -16.90 17.23 -10.61
C ALA A 379 -17.55 16.76 -9.29
N ALA A 380 -18.88 16.89 -9.13
CA ALA A 380 -19.63 16.40 -7.99
C ALA A 380 -19.61 14.87 -7.81
N VAL A 381 -19.35 14.10 -8.88
CA VAL A 381 -19.51 12.64 -8.92
C VAL A 381 -18.16 11.92 -8.77
N THR A 382 -17.07 12.66 -8.58
CA THR A 382 -15.72 12.11 -8.44
C THR A 382 -15.48 11.53 -7.04
N GLY A 383 -14.35 10.87 -6.81
CA GLY A 383 -13.98 10.28 -5.51
C GLY A 383 -14.77 9.03 -5.09
N ILE A 384 -15.96 8.77 -5.63
CA ILE A 384 -16.82 7.59 -5.32
C ILE A 384 -16.06 6.27 -5.53
N GLU A 385 -15.11 6.24 -6.46
CA GLU A 385 -14.28 5.06 -6.72
C GLU A 385 -13.29 4.72 -5.59
N ALA A 386 -13.04 5.62 -4.62
CA ALA A 386 -12.23 5.35 -3.44
C ALA A 386 -12.74 4.15 -2.62
N ILE A 387 -14.05 3.99 -2.45
CA ILE A 387 -14.62 2.80 -1.78
C ILE A 387 -14.40 1.53 -2.62
N SER A 388 -14.44 1.63 -3.95
CA SER A 388 -14.24 0.49 -4.87
C SER A 388 -12.77 0.04 -4.95
N ASN A 389 -11.84 0.97 -4.80
CA ASN A 389 -10.41 0.71 -4.58
C ASN A 389 -10.13 0.20 -3.14
N GLY A 390 -10.96 0.62 -2.18
CA GLY A 390 -10.82 0.39 -0.75
C GLY A 390 -11.35 -0.95 -0.21
N VAL A 391 -12.08 -1.75 -0.99
CA VAL A 391 -12.82 -2.95 -0.50
C VAL A 391 -12.02 -3.88 0.45
N PRO A 392 -10.75 -4.24 0.19
CA PRO A 392 -9.98 -5.11 1.10
C PRO A 392 -9.72 -4.56 2.51
N ALA A 393 -9.89 -3.25 2.72
CA ALA A 393 -9.70 -2.60 4.01
C ALA A 393 -10.91 -2.75 4.94
N PHE A 394 -12.06 -3.23 4.47
CA PHE A 394 -13.25 -3.44 5.29
C PHE A 394 -13.12 -4.71 6.15
N LYS A 395 -13.91 -4.79 7.24
CA LYS A 395 -14.16 -6.06 7.93
C LYS A 395 -15.07 -6.98 7.08
N PRO A 396 -14.92 -8.32 7.18
CA PRO A 396 -15.84 -9.26 6.55
C PRO A 396 -17.32 -9.05 6.96
N PRO A 397 -18.30 -9.34 6.07
CA PRO A 397 -18.14 -9.54 4.63
C PRO A 397 -17.82 -8.21 3.91
N GLU A 398 -16.65 -8.14 3.29
CA GLU A 398 -15.99 -6.91 2.83
C GLU A 398 -16.82 -6.18 1.77
N SER A 399 -17.17 -6.87 0.68
CA SER A 399 -17.97 -6.35 -0.44
C SER A 399 -19.33 -5.79 0.04
N ARG A 400 -20.07 -6.53 0.87
CA ARG A 400 -21.36 -6.07 1.43
C ARG A 400 -21.19 -4.84 2.32
N ASN A 401 -20.11 -4.76 3.09
CA ASN A 401 -19.84 -3.62 3.96
C ASN A 401 -19.42 -2.38 3.16
N ALA A 402 -18.64 -2.53 2.07
CA ALA A 402 -18.32 -1.48 1.13
C ALA A 402 -19.57 -0.94 0.40
N GLN A 403 -20.42 -1.81 -0.14
CA GLN A 403 -21.69 -1.44 -0.79
C GLN A 403 -22.62 -0.61 0.13
N ILE A 404 -22.76 -1.02 1.40
CA ILE A 404 -23.55 -0.27 2.38
C ILE A 404 -22.92 1.10 2.69
N THR A 405 -21.60 1.22 2.61
CA THR A 405 -20.90 2.48 2.88
C THR A 405 -21.07 3.46 1.71
N MET A 406 -20.91 2.98 0.47
CA MET A 406 -21.23 3.72 -0.76
C MET A 406 -22.71 4.13 -0.86
N GLN A 407 -23.63 3.34 -0.28
CA GLN A 407 -25.04 3.70 -0.18
C GLN A 407 -25.27 4.96 0.68
N TRP A 408 -24.53 5.11 1.78
CA TRP A 408 -24.62 6.29 2.66
C TRP A 408 -23.88 7.49 2.07
N GLU A 409 -22.68 7.29 1.53
CA GLU A 409 -21.90 8.30 0.82
C GLU A 409 -22.72 9.01 -0.27
N ALA A 410 -23.24 8.26 -1.24
CA ALA A 410 -24.01 8.85 -2.35
C ALA A 410 -25.35 9.48 -1.88
N ALA A 411 -25.88 9.07 -0.73
CA ALA A 411 -27.06 9.70 -0.13
C ALA A 411 -26.72 11.04 0.53
N PHE A 412 -25.64 11.13 1.31
CA PHE A 412 -25.14 12.39 1.87
C PHE A 412 -24.69 13.36 0.76
N LEU A 413 -23.93 12.88 -0.22
CA LEU A 413 -23.49 13.66 -1.38
C LEU A 413 -24.70 14.21 -2.16
N GLY A 414 -25.70 13.37 -2.47
CA GLY A 414 -26.91 13.81 -3.14
C GLY A 414 -27.71 14.84 -2.35
N PHE A 415 -27.81 14.68 -1.02
CA PHE A 415 -28.43 15.66 -0.13
C PHE A 415 -27.64 16.98 -0.08
N PHE A 416 -26.31 16.95 -0.05
CA PHE A 416 -25.46 18.15 -0.04
C PHE A 416 -25.57 18.94 -1.35
N LEU A 417 -25.46 18.27 -2.50
CA LEU A 417 -25.57 18.90 -3.82
C LEU A 417 -26.95 19.55 -4.01
N LEU A 418 -28.02 18.82 -3.71
CA LEU A 418 -29.38 19.34 -3.81
C LEU A 418 -29.64 20.49 -2.82
N GLY A 419 -29.17 20.33 -1.58
CA GLY A 419 -29.34 21.32 -0.51
C GLY A 419 -28.65 22.64 -0.83
N VAL A 420 -27.38 22.62 -1.26
CA VAL A 420 -26.66 23.84 -1.64
C VAL A 420 -27.24 24.46 -2.90
N ALA A 421 -27.53 23.67 -3.96
CA ALA A 421 -28.11 24.22 -5.19
C ALA A 421 -29.49 24.86 -4.94
N PHE A 422 -30.33 24.25 -4.10
CA PHE A 422 -31.62 24.82 -3.70
C PHE A 422 -31.44 26.09 -2.87
N LEU A 423 -30.61 26.05 -1.82
CA LEU A 423 -30.45 27.21 -0.94
C LEU A 423 -29.77 28.38 -1.63
N ALA A 424 -28.70 28.16 -2.42
CA ALA A 424 -28.05 29.23 -3.18
C ALA A 424 -29.01 29.90 -4.16
N THR A 425 -29.82 29.11 -4.90
CA THR A 425 -30.84 29.66 -5.80
C THR A 425 -32.02 30.31 -5.08
N ARG A 426 -32.36 29.93 -3.83
CA ARG A 426 -33.40 30.61 -3.05
C ARG A 426 -32.94 31.88 -2.33
N TYR A 427 -31.70 31.90 -1.85
CA TYR A 427 -31.08 33.06 -1.19
C TYR A 427 -30.55 34.11 -2.18
N GLY A 428 -30.60 33.86 -3.50
CA GLY A 428 -30.19 34.82 -4.53
C GLY A 428 -28.67 34.99 -4.64
N ILE A 429 -27.90 33.97 -4.22
CA ILE A 429 -26.45 34.05 -4.13
C ILE A 429 -25.82 34.10 -5.52
N VAL A 430 -24.81 34.97 -5.67
CA VAL A 430 -23.97 35.11 -6.86
C VAL A 430 -22.54 34.69 -6.47
N PRO A 431 -21.82 33.89 -7.29
CA PRO A 431 -20.42 33.56 -7.04
C PRO A 431 -19.53 34.81 -7.05
N GLN A 432 -18.50 34.83 -6.20
CA GLN A 432 -17.55 35.94 -6.07
C GLN A 432 -16.11 35.41 -6.19
N PRO A 433 -15.14 36.19 -6.71
CA PRO A 433 -13.78 35.69 -6.95
C PRO A 433 -12.96 35.40 -5.68
N ASP A 434 -13.39 35.94 -4.54
CA ASP A 434 -12.70 36.01 -3.26
C ASP A 434 -13.37 35.19 -2.13
N GLU A 435 -14.70 35.05 -2.16
CA GLU A 435 -15.48 34.25 -1.21
C GLU A 435 -16.32 33.17 -1.90
N THR A 436 -16.13 31.91 -1.51
CA THR A 436 -16.86 30.75 -2.04
C THR A 436 -18.37 30.82 -1.79
N VAL A 437 -19.19 30.29 -2.70
CA VAL A 437 -20.66 30.25 -2.61
C VAL A 437 -21.13 29.53 -1.35
N VAL A 438 -20.42 28.47 -0.94
CA VAL A 438 -20.69 27.76 0.33
C VAL A 438 -20.35 28.61 1.56
N SER A 439 -19.37 29.51 1.48
CA SER A 439 -19.10 30.51 2.51
C SER A 439 -20.22 31.53 2.61
N VAL A 440 -20.57 32.18 1.49
CA VAL A 440 -21.64 33.18 1.44
C VAL A 440 -22.94 32.56 1.97
N LEU A 441 -23.27 31.34 1.55
CA LEU A 441 -24.44 30.62 2.04
C LEU A 441 -24.36 30.34 3.54
N GLY A 442 -23.23 29.83 4.04
CA GLY A 442 -23.01 29.61 5.47
C GLY A 442 -23.12 30.90 6.30
N ARG A 443 -22.64 32.02 5.74
CA ARG A 443 -22.65 33.36 6.35
C ARG A 443 -24.06 33.93 6.46
N GLU A 444 -24.88 33.83 5.42
CA GLU A 444 -26.29 34.27 5.44
C GLU A 444 -27.20 33.33 6.26
N VAL A 445 -26.94 32.01 6.20
CA VAL A 445 -27.76 31.01 6.92
C VAL A 445 -27.45 30.99 8.41
N LEU A 446 -26.18 30.92 8.82
CA LEU A 446 -25.79 30.78 10.23
C LEU A 446 -25.51 32.13 10.92
N GLY A 447 -25.19 33.19 10.16
CA GLY A 447 -24.65 34.44 10.67
C GLY A 447 -23.15 34.33 10.98
N ARG A 448 -22.41 35.45 10.94
CA ARG A 448 -20.96 35.49 11.21
C ARG A 448 -20.65 35.32 12.71
N ASN A 449 -20.80 34.09 13.19
CA ASN A 449 -20.60 33.68 14.59
C ASN A 449 -19.82 32.34 14.65
N VAL A 450 -19.75 31.74 15.85
CA VAL A 450 -19.02 30.48 16.10
C VAL A 450 -19.49 29.33 15.20
N LEU A 451 -20.77 29.27 14.82
CA LEU A 451 -21.30 28.22 13.93
C LEU A 451 -20.78 28.36 12.49
N TYR A 452 -20.67 29.58 11.97
CA TYR A 452 -20.07 29.85 10.66
C TYR A 452 -18.58 29.47 10.64
N TYR A 453 -17.81 29.86 11.67
CA TYR A 453 -16.39 29.50 11.75
C TYR A 453 -16.18 27.99 11.96
N ALA A 454 -17.04 27.33 12.76
CA ALA A 454 -17.03 25.86 12.91
C ALA A 454 -17.36 25.15 11.59
N TYR A 455 -18.37 25.62 10.86
CA TYR A 455 -18.73 25.15 9.53
C TYR A 455 -17.54 25.27 8.56
N GLN A 456 -16.87 26.42 8.51
CA GLN A 456 -15.73 26.63 7.62
C GLN A 456 -14.51 25.76 7.97
N VAL A 457 -14.20 25.59 9.26
CA VAL A 457 -13.16 24.66 9.71
C VAL A 457 -13.51 23.21 9.33
N GLY A 458 -14.80 22.84 9.32
CA GLY A 458 -15.26 21.54 8.82
C GLY A 458 -15.07 21.38 7.31
N THR A 459 -15.48 22.37 6.52
CA THR A 459 -15.33 22.38 5.06
C THR A 459 -13.86 22.34 4.63
N ALA A 460 -13.01 23.21 5.18
CA ALA A 460 -11.56 23.16 4.97
C ALA A 460 -10.95 21.83 5.44
N GLY A 461 -11.40 21.31 6.59
CA GLY A 461 -10.92 20.05 7.17
C GLY A 461 -11.21 18.82 6.30
N VAL A 462 -12.39 18.72 5.69
CA VAL A 462 -12.70 17.59 4.78
C VAL A 462 -12.01 17.73 3.42
N LEU A 463 -11.87 18.95 2.89
CA LEU A 463 -11.16 19.21 1.63
C LEU A 463 -9.66 18.90 1.76
N LEU A 464 -8.99 19.37 2.82
CA LEU A 464 -7.59 19.02 3.08
C LEU A 464 -7.39 17.52 3.36
N LEU A 465 -8.43 16.83 3.86
CA LEU A 465 -8.44 15.38 4.06
C LEU A 465 -8.68 14.60 2.75
N ALA A 466 -9.40 15.13 1.76
CA ALA A 466 -9.63 14.48 0.47
C ALA A 466 -8.31 14.18 -0.28
N ALA A 467 -7.35 15.09 -0.22
CA ALA A 467 -6.00 14.89 -0.76
C ALA A 467 -5.30 13.62 -0.22
N ASN A 468 -5.62 13.18 1.01
CA ASN A 468 -5.04 11.98 1.62
C ASN A 468 -5.46 10.68 0.90
N THR A 469 -6.62 10.67 0.22
CA THR A 469 -7.09 9.54 -0.60
C THR A 469 -6.15 9.28 -1.77
N ALA A 470 -5.78 10.33 -2.51
CA ALA A 470 -4.80 10.26 -3.59
C ALA A 470 -3.41 9.80 -3.09
N PHE A 471 -2.94 10.31 -1.95
CA PHE A 471 -1.70 9.80 -1.31
C PHE A 471 -1.81 8.33 -0.87
N ALA A 472 -3.01 7.77 -0.69
CA ALA A 472 -3.22 6.37 -0.37
C ALA A 472 -3.22 5.46 -1.60
N ASP A 473 -3.85 5.88 -2.70
CA ASP A 473 -4.11 5.02 -3.85
C ASP A 473 -3.14 5.21 -5.02
N PHE A 474 -2.48 6.37 -5.17
CA PHE A 474 -1.41 6.55 -6.17
C PHE A 474 -0.28 5.51 -6.00
N PRO A 475 0.36 5.33 -4.82
CA PRO A 475 1.40 4.31 -4.67
C PRO A 475 0.85 2.88 -4.76
N ARG A 476 -0.43 2.68 -4.42
CA ARG A 476 -1.11 1.37 -4.53
C ARG A 476 -1.22 0.95 -5.99
N LEU A 477 -1.63 1.88 -6.87
CA LEU A 477 -1.76 1.69 -8.32
C LEU A 477 -0.38 1.57 -8.99
N SER A 478 0.59 2.42 -8.64
CA SER A 478 1.97 2.28 -9.14
C SER A 478 2.57 0.89 -8.83
N ALA A 479 2.29 0.35 -7.64
CA ALA A 479 2.75 -0.99 -7.25
C ALA A 479 2.04 -2.14 -8.00
N ILE A 480 0.82 -1.92 -8.50
CA ILE A 480 0.12 -2.89 -9.37
C ILE A 480 0.73 -2.85 -10.77
N LEU A 481 0.85 -1.66 -11.37
CA LEU A 481 1.48 -1.46 -12.68
C LEU A 481 2.93 -1.99 -12.74
N ALA A 482 3.66 -1.92 -11.63
CA ALA A 482 5.01 -2.47 -11.53
C ALA A 482 5.06 -4.01 -11.47
N LYS A 483 4.04 -4.67 -10.89
CA LYS A 483 3.89 -6.13 -10.99
C LYS A 483 3.56 -6.56 -12.42
N ASP A 484 2.70 -5.81 -13.10
CA ASP A 484 2.26 -6.09 -14.48
C ASP A 484 3.29 -5.69 -15.56
N ARG A 485 4.49 -5.23 -15.14
CA ARG A 485 5.64 -4.82 -15.98
C ARG A 485 5.40 -3.55 -16.81
N PHE A 486 4.50 -2.67 -16.38
CA PHE A 486 4.23 -1.36 -16.99
C PHE A 486 4.90 -0.19 -16.26
N ALA A 487 5.35 -0.40 -15.02
CA ALA A 487 6.13 0.57 -14.25
C ALA A 487 7.43 -0.07 -13.73
N PRO A 488 8.44 0.70 -13.26
CA PRO A 488 9.73 0.15 -12.83
C PRO A 488 9.56 -0.83 -11.66
N ARG A 489 10.18 -2.02 -11.74
CA ARG A 489 10.03 -3.12 -10.77
C ARG A 489 10.20 -2.68 -9.30
N GLN A 490 11.03 -1.66 -9.03
CA GLN A 490 11.23 -1.10 -7.69
C GLN A 490 9.92 -0.66 -7.00
N LEU A 491 8.91 -0.21 -7.77
CA LEU A 491 7.62 0.22 -7.23
C LEU A 491 6.71 -0.94 -6.79
N ALA A 492 6.97 -2.18 -7.21
CA ALA A 492 6.19 -3.35 -6.79
C ALA A 492 6.43 -3.72 -5.31
N PHE A 493 7.61 -3.42 -4.78
CA PHE A 493 8.03 -3.76 -3.42
C PHE A 493 7.44 -2.83 -2.36
N ARG A 494 6.12 -2.98 -2.10
CA ARG A 494 5.33 -2.20 -1.12
C ARG A 494 5.90 -2.08 0.31
N GLY A 495 6.89 -2.91 0.68
CA GLY A 495 7.52 -2.95 1.99
C GLY A 495 8.77 -2.09 2.11
N ASP A 496 9.49 -1.84 1.00
CA ASP A 496 10.60 -0.89 1.05
C ASP A 496 10.04 0.54 1.03
N ARG A 497 10.27 1.24 2.14
CA ARG A 497 9.82 2.62 2.34
C ARG A 497 10.26 3.54 1.22
N LEU A 498 11.41 3.29 0.58
CA LEU A 498 11.92 4.11 -0.52
C LEU A 498 10.92 4.20 -1.68
N ALA A 499 10.38 3.08 -2.14
CA ALA A 499 9.45 3.04 -3.27
C ALA A 499 8.14 3.79 -2.96
N PHE A 500 7.55 3.52 -1.79
CA PHE A 500 6.30 4.17 -1.35
C PHE A 500 6.49 5.67 -1.09
N SER A 501 7.64 6.06 -0.52
CA SER A 501 7.99 7.47 -0.27
C SER A 501 8.26 8.23 -1.58
N ASN A 502 8.93 7.60 -2.55
CA ASN A 502 9.15 8.19 -3.87
C ASN A 502 7.83 8.45 -4.60
N GLY A 503 6.85 7.55 -4.50
CA GLY A 503 5.49 7.77 -5.00
C GLY A 503 4.81 8.98 -4.34
N ILE A 504 4.88 9.10 -3.02
CA ILE A 504 4.33 10.25 -2.27
C ILE A 504 5.05 11.56 -2.63
N MET A 505 6.38 11.57 -2.74
CA MET A 505 7.14 12.76 -3.12
C MET A 505 6.86 13.19 -4.56
N LEU A 506 6.74 12.25 -5.50
CA LEU A 506 6.41 12.53 -6.90
C LEU A 506 5.00 13.14 -7.01
N LEU A 507 4.02 12.56 -6.32
CA LEU A 507 2.65 13.07 -6.25
C LEU A 507 2.60 14.48 -5.64
N GLY A 508 3.25 14.68 -4.48
CA GLY A 508 3.30 15.98 -3.82
C GLY A 508 4.00 17.06 -4.64
N ALA A 509 5.10 16.72 -5.32
CA ALA A 509 5.81 17.63 -6.22
C ALA A 509 4.99 17.99 -7.47
N ALA A 510 4.33 17.02 -8.09
CA ALA A 510 3.47 17.26 -9.25
C ALA A 510 2.26 18.14 -8.89
N ALA A 511 1.61 17.88 -7.75
CA ALA A 511 0.52 18.72 -7.24
C ALA A 511 1.00 20.15 -6.89
N ALA A 512 2.19 20.30 -6.29
CA ALA A 512 2.78 21.60 -6.00
C ALA A 512 3.08 22.41 -7.28
N VAL A 513 3.55 21.76 -8.36
CA VAL A 513 3.74 22.41 -9.67
C VAL A 513 2.40 22.90 -10.25
N LEU A 514 1.33 22.10 -10.18
CA LEU A 514 0.00 22.53 -10.61
C LEU A 514 -0.54 23.69 -9.76
N LEU A 515 -0.37 23.65 -8.43
CA LEU A 515 -0.79 24.73 -7.53
C LEU A 515 -0.11 26.07 -7.86
N VAL A 516 1.16 26.05 -8.28
CA VAL A 516 1.87 27.26 -8.74
C VAL A 516 1.40 27.70 -10.12
N ILE A 517 1.31 26.80 -11.11
CA ILE A 517 0.91 27.14 -12.48
C ILE A 517 -0.51 27.72 -12.51
N PHE A 518 -1.44 27.13 -11.77
CA PHE A 518 -2.84 27.55 -11.71
C PHE A 518 -3.15 28.52 -10.56
N GLN A 519 -2.13 29.07 -9.89
CA GLN A 519 -2.25 30.08 -8.83
C GLN A 519 -3.26 29.70 -7.72
N ALA A 520 -3.30 28.41 -7.36
CA ALA A 520 -4.25 27.78 -6.44
C ALA A 520 -5.74 28.09 -6.74
N GLU A 521 -6.09 28.32 -8.01
CA GLU A 521 -7.46 28.69 -8.43
C GLU A 521 -8.29 27.46 -8.81
N VAL A 522 -9.27 27.11 -7.98
CA VAL A 522 -10.09 25.89 -8.07
C VAL A 522 -10.75 25.74 -9.45
N THR A 523 -11.40 26.80 -9.94
CA THR A 523 -12.09 26.85 -11.23
C THR A 523 -11.18 26.61 -12.44
N ARG A 524 -9.85 26.81 -12.30
CA ARG A 524 -8.88 26.46 -13.36
C ARG A 524 -8.38 25.02 -13.27
N LEU A 525 -8.40 24.42 -12.08
CA LEU A 525 -7.96 23.05 -11.84
C LEU A 525 -9.06 22.01 -12.16
N ILE A 526 -10.32 22.34 -11.88
CA ILE A 526 -11.46 21.43 -12.08
C ILE A 526 -11.65 20.97 -13.55
N PRO A 527 -11.51 21.83 -14.59
CA PRO A 527 -11.57 21.41 -15.99
C PRO A 527 -10.55 20.34 -16.40
N LEU A 528 -9.39 20.28 -15.73
CA LEU A 528 -8.38 19.26 -15.97
C LEU A 528 -8.77 17.92 -15.32
N TYR A 529 -9.38 17.98 -14.14
CA TYR A 529 -9.71 16.84 -13.27
C TYR A 529 -10.81 15.95 -13.87
N ILE A 530 -11.96 16.55 -14.23
CA ILE A 530 -13.19 15.84 -14.63
C ILE A 530 -12.94 14.82 -15.76
N LEU A 531 -12.12 15.19 -16.76
CA LEU A 531 -11.90 14.33 -17.93
C LEU A 531 -11.23 12.99 -17.59
N GLY A 532 -10.34 12.97 -16.58
CA GLY A 532 -9.67 11.75 -16.13
C GLY A 532 -10.63 10.77 -15.48
N VAL A 533 -11.41 11.24 -14.50
CA VAL A 533 -12.43 10.44 -13.81
C VAL A 533 -13.41 9.82 -14.78
N PHE A 534 -14.00 10.59 -15.69
CA PHE A 534 -15.03 10.03 -16.58
C PHE A 534 -14.45 9.07 -17.65
N ILE A 535 -13.17 9.19 -18.02
CA ILE A 535 -12.47 8.16 -18.83
C ILE A 535 -12.25 6.89 -17.99
N SER A 536 -11.75 7.01 -16.75
CA SER A 536 -11.61 5.89 -15.78
C SER A 536 -12.93 5.13 -15.63
N MET A 537 -14.01 5.84 -15.30
CA MET A 537 -15.35 5.28 -15.13
C MET A 537 -15.87 4.62 -16.40
N THR A 538 -15.76 5.27 -17.57
CA THR A 538 -16.28 4.72 -18.84
C THR A 538 -15.59 3.41 -19.21
N LEU A 539 -14.28 3.32 -19.00
CA LEU A 539 -13.51 2.10 -19.24
C LEU A 539 -13.86 1.00 -18.21
N SER A 540 -14.04 1.36 -16.94
CA SER A 540 -14.51 0.43 -15.89
C SER A 540 -15.89 -0.16 -16.21
N GLN A 541 -16.88 0.68 -16.54
CA GLN A 541 -18.23 0.20 -16.84
C GLN A 541 -18.28 -0.60 -18.16
N SER A 542 -17.52 -0.19 -19.18
CA SER A 542 -17.37 -0.98 -20.42
C SER A 542 -16.73 -2.35 -20.15
N GLY A 543 -15.77 -2.42 -19.22
CA GLY A 543 -15.21 -3.67 -18.70
C GLY A 543 -16.26 -4.53 -18.03
N MET A 544 -17.07 -3.96 -17.13
CA MET A 544 -18.18 -4.68 -16.46
C MET A 544 -19.24 -5.19 -17.46
N VAL A 545 -19.54 -4.46 -18.54
CA VAL A 545 -20.42 -4.97 -19.62
C VAL A 545 -19.83 -6.24 -20.24
N ARG A 546 -18.54 -6.26 -20.59
CA ARG A 546 -17.87 -7.45 -21.15
C ARG A 546 -17.72 -8.59 -20.14
N HIS A 547 -17.58 -8.28 -18.85
CA HIS A 547 -17.61 -9.24 -17.74
C HIS A 547 -18.95 -10.00 -17.67
N TRP A 548 -20.08 -9.28 -17.61
CA TRP A 548 -21.41 -9.91 -17.53
C TRP A 548 -21.80 -10.69 -18.79
N LEU A 549 -21.38 -10.25 -19.97
CA LEU A 549 -21.57 -11.01 -21.23
C LEU A 549 -20.81 -12.34 -21.25
N ARG A 550 -19.63 -12.40 -20.59
CA ARG A 550 -18.74 -13.56 -20.51
C ARG A 550 -19.21 -14.58 -19.46
N LEU A 551 -19.48 -14.13 -18.23
CA LEU A 551 -19.76 -15.02 -17.08
C LEU A 551 -21.24 -15.39 -16.92
N ARG A 552 -22.18 -14.51 -17.29
CA ARG A 552 -23.63 -14.76 -17.33
C ARG A 552 -24.26 -15.32 -16.03
N GLU A 553 -23.73 -14.91 -14.88
CA GLU A 553 -24.21 -15.33 -13.55
C GLU A 553 -25.66 -14.94 -13.24
N HIS A 554 -26.21 -15.43 -12.13
CA HIS A 554 -27.61 -15.16 -11.76
C HIS A 554 -27.90 -13.65 -11.61
N GLY A 555 -28.79 -13.13 -12.46
CA GLY A 555 -29.12 -11.70 -12.55
C GLY A 555 -28.34 -10.90 -13.61
N TRP A 556 -27.43 -11.52 -14.38
CA TRP A 556 -26.53 -10.84 -15.33
C TRP A 556 -27.20 -9.86 -16.29
N ARG A 557 -28.46 -10.10 -16.70
CA ARG A 557 -29.20 -9.19 -17.60
C ARG A 557 -29.44 -7.82 -16.99
N ILE A 558 -29.78 -7.76 -15.70
CA ILE A 558 -30.00 -6.49 -14.98
C ILE A 558 -28.65 -5.79 -14.80
N SER A 559 -27.62 -6.55 -14.40
CA SER A 559 -26.26 -6.03 -14.26
C SER A 559 -25.70 -5.47 -15.57
N LEU A 560 -25.94 -6.17 -16.68
CA LEU A 560 -25.57 -5.74 -18.03
C LEU A 560 -26.22 -4.39 -18.38
N VAL A 561 -27.54 -4.29 -18.25
CA VAL A 561 -28.29 -3.07 -18.60
C VAL A 561 -27.83 -1.88 -17.75
N LEU A 562 -27.62 -2.07 -16.45
CA LEU A 562 -27.15 -1.02 -15.56
C LEU A 562 -25.73 -0.55 -15.92
N ASN A 563 -24.78 -1.45 -16.17
CA ASN A 563 -23.41 -1.05 -16.55
C ASN A 563 -23.34 -0.50 -18.00
N ALA A 564 -24.20 -0.98 -18.91
CA ALA A 564 -24.28 -0.43 -20.26
C ALA A 564 -24.84 1.00 -20.25
N PHE A 565 -25.90 1.24 -19.47
CA PHE A 565 -26.43 2.59 -19.24
C PHE A 565 -25.38 3.48 -18.54
N GLY A 566 -24.66 2.95 -17.54
CA GLY A 566 -23.54 3.63 -16.89
C GLY A 566 -22.43 4.03 -17.86
N ALA A 567 -21.95 3.10 -18.69
CA ALA A 567 -20.92 3.35 -19.70
C ALA A 567 -21.34 4.38 -20.76
N VAL A 568 -22.61 4.35 -21.19
CA VAL A 568 -23.17 5.35 -22.11
C VAL A 568 -23.28 6.71 -21.42
N ALA A 569 -23.78 6.77 -20.19
CA ALA A 569 -23.91 8.02 -19.44
C ALA A 569 -22.55 8.68 -19.18
N THR A 570 -21.54 7.92 -18.71
CA THR A 570 -20.20 8.46 -18.50
C THR A 570 -19.49 8.79 -19.82
N GLY A 571 -19.70 7.99 -20.88
CA GLY A 571 -19.17 8.27 -22.22
C GLY A 571 -19.73 9.55 -22.84
N VAL A 572 -21.03 9.83 -22.64
CA VAL A 572 -21.66 11.11 -23.00
C VAL A 572 -21.06 12.26 -22.18
N VAL A 573 -20.79 12.08 -20.89
CA VAL A 573 -20.07 13.09 -20.08
C VAL A 573 -18.66 13.32 -20.63
N VAL A 574 -17.87 12.29 -20.97
CA VAL A 574 -16.55 12.45 -21.61
C VAL A 574 -16.65 13.26 -22.91
N ALA A 575 -17.65 12.98 -23.75
CA ALA A 575 -17.87 13.70 -24.99
C ALA A 575 -18.24 15.18 -24.77
N ILE A 576 -19.12 15.47 -23.81
CA ILE A 576 -19.49 16.85 -23.43
C ILE A 576 -18.28 17.59 -22.86
N VAL A 577 -17.58 17.01 -21.88
CA VAL A 577 -16.37 17.61 -21.27
C VAL A 577 -15.31 17.88 -22.34
N GLY A 578 -15.02 16.88 -23.18
CA GLY A 578 -14.07 17.01 -24.28
C GLY A 578 -14.43 18.10 -25.30
N ALA A 579 -15.71 18.34 -25.57
CA ALA A 579 -16.17 19.40 -26.46
C ALA A 579 -16.26 20.78 -25.79
N THR A 580 -16.71 20.87 -24.52
CA THR A 580 -16.97 22.16 -23.84
C THR A 580 -15.77 22.71 -23.08
N LYS A 581 -14.86 21.86 -22.61
CA LYS A 581 -13.70 22.25 -21.76
C LYS A 581 -12.35 22.21 -22.49
N PHE A 582 -12.31 21.88 -23.78
CA PHE A 582 -11.06 21.83 -24.54
C PHE A 582 -10.28 23.14 -24.46
N THR A 583 -10.95 24.28 -24.67
CA THR A 583 -10.34 25.63 -24.58
C THR A 583 -10.02 26.08 -23.16
N GLU A 584 -10.56 25.42 -22.13
CA GLU A 584 -10.34 25.72 -20.71
C GLU A 584 -9.15 24.96 -20.09
N GLY A 585 -8.40 24.20 -20.90
CA GLY A 585 -7.19 23.50 -20.46
C GLY A 585 -7.34 21.98 -20.30
N ALA A 586 -8.50 21.39 -20.62
CA ALA A 586 -8.67 19.93 -20.57
C ALA A 586 -7.68 19.16 -21.49
N TRP A 587 -7.16 19.82 -22.53
CA TRP A 587 -6.07 19.30 -23.37
C TRP A 587 -4.79 18.96 -22.59
N ILE A 588 -4.50 19.65 -21.49
CA ILE A 588 -3.32 19.41 -20.64
C ILE A 588 -3.41 18.00 -20.03
N SER A 589 -4.59 17.61 -19.53
CA SER A 589 -4.84 16.27 -19.00
C SER A 589 -4.74 15.19 -20.09
N VAL A 590 -5.22 15.46 -21.31
CA VAL A 590 -5.06 14.54 -22.45
C VAL A 590 -3.59 14.30 -22.76
N ILE A 591 -2.76 15.35 -22.81
CA ILE A 591 -1.32 15.23 -23.04
C ILE A 591 -0.63 14.50 -21.88
N ALA A 592 -1.01 14.79 -20.62
CA ALA A 592 -0.45 14.09 -19.46
C ALA A 592 -0.77 12.58 -19.46
N MET A 593 -2.00 12.21 -19.80
CA MET A 593 -2.41 10.80 -19.94
C MET A 593 -1.68 10.11 -21.11
N PHE A 594 -1.55 10.79 -22.25
CA PHE A 594 -0.81 10.26 -23.41
C PHE A 594 0.69 10.08 -23.12
N ALA A 595 1.30 11.02 -22.39
CA ALA A 595 2.68 10.92 -21.95
C ALA A 595 2.88 9.74 -20.99
N LEU A 596 2.02 9.56 -19.98
CA LEU A 596 2.07 8.39 -19.08
C LEU A 596 1.85 7.08 -19.82
N PHE A 597 0.85 7.00 -20.70
CA PHE A 597 0.61 5.83 -21.55
C PHE A 597 1.86 5.47 -22.39
N THR A 598 2.52 6.49 -22.96
CA THR A 598 3.76 6.32 -23.74
C THR A 598 4.90 5.82 -22.85
N VAL A 599 5.06 6.36 -21.65
CA VAL A 599 6.06 5.87 -20.66
C VAL A 599 5.79 4.41 -20.29
N PHE A 600 4.54 4.01 -20.03
CA PHE A 600 4.20 2.62 -19.72
C PHE A 600 4.46 1.68 -20.89
N ALA A 601 4.16 2.11 -22.13
CA ALA A 601 4.46 1.34 -23.34
C ALA A 601 5.96 1.19 -23.58
N LEU A 602 6.77 2.23 -23.33
CA LEU A 602 8.23 2.19 -23.45
C LEU A 602 8.87 1.30 -22.37
N ILE A 603 8.41 1.39 -21.12
CA ILE A 603 8.87 0.52 -20.02
C ILE A 603 8.54 -0.94 -20.33
N ARG A 604 7.32 -1.21 -20.79
CA ARG A 604 6.89 -2.57 -21.15
C ARG A 604 7.71 -3.12 -22.32
N SER A 605 7.88 -2.35 -23.40
CA SER A 605 8.70 -2.71 -24.55
C SER A 605 10.16 -3.02 -24.16
N HIS A 606 10.73 -2.24 -23.24
CA HIS A 606 12.07 -2.51 -22.70
C HIS A 606 12.13 -3.83 -21.91
N TYR A 607 11.12 -4.15 -21.11
CA TYR A 607 11.05 -5.43 -20.39
C TYR A 607 10.76 -6.62 -21.32
N ASP A 608 9.93 -6.48 -22.33
CA ASP A 608 9.64 -7.53 -23.32
C ASP A 608 10.88 -7.82 -24.19
N TRP A 609 11.65 -6.78 -24.58
CA TRP A 609 12.94 -6.93 -25.24
C TRP A 609 13.97 -7.64 -24.35
N LEU A 610 14.04 -7.29 -23.07
CA LEU A 610 14.94 -7.93 -22.11
C LEU A 610 14.55 -9.40 -21.88
N GLU A 611 13.25 -9.70 -21.75
CA GLU A 611 12.73 -11.06 -21.62
C GLU A 611 13.09 -11.90 -22.86
N ALA A 612 12.81 -11.41 -24.07
CA ALA A 612 13.18 -12.09 -25.32
C ALA A 612 14.70 -12.31 -25.48
N THR A 613 15.53 -11.40 -24.97
CA THR A 613 17.00 -11.53 -25.00
C THR A 613 17.52 -12.57 -24.00
N LEU A 614 16.81 -12.77 -22.87
CA LEU A 614 17.25 -13.64 -21.77
C LEU A 614 16.51 -15.00 -21.69
N HIS A 615 15.47 -15.19 -22.49
CA HIS A 615 14.69 -16.42 -22.61
C HIS A 615 15.56 -17.62 -23.00
N ILE A 616 15.23 -18.79 -22.46
CA ILE A 616 15.75 -20.10 -22.88
C ILE A 616 14.55 -20.85 -23.47
N ASP A 617 14.67 -21.40 -24.66
CA ASP A 617 13.57 -22.17 -25.22
C ASP A 617 13.46 -23.52 -24.48
N GLU A 618 12.26 -23.89 -24.06
CA GLU A 618 12.05 -25.10 -23.24
C GLU A 618 12.44 -26.39 -23.98
N GLY A 619 12.49 -26.36 -25.32
CA GLY A 619 13.04 -27.44 -26.15
C GLY A 619 14.57 -27.57 -26.12
N GLU A 620 15.29 -26.58 -25.59
CA GLU A 620 16.72 -26.68 -25.27
C GLU A 620 16.97 -27.30 -23.89
N LEU A 621 15.92 -27.58 -23.09
CA LEU A 621 16.05 -28.22 -21.77
C LEU A 621 16.10 -29.76 -21.88
N PRO A 622 17.02 -30.45 -21.17
CA PRO A 622 18.06 -29.88 -20.30
C PRO A 622 19.21 -29.28 -21.12
N VAL A 623 19.50 -27.99 -20.90
CA VAL A 623 20.65 -27.32 -21.52
C VAL A 623 21.91 -28.03 -21.04
N ALA A 624 22.84 -28.32 -21.95
CA ALA A 624 24.09 -29.00 -21.65
C ALA A 624 25.06 -28.10 -20.85
N VAL A 625 24.71 -27.79 -19.61
CA VAL A 625 25.59 -27.14 -18.63
C VAL A 625 26.79 -28.07 -18.42
N PRO A 626 28.05 -27.59 -18.58
CA PRO A 626 29.23 -28.41 -18.40
C PRO A 626 29.22 -29.17 -17.07
N ALA A 627 29.49 -30.48 -17.13
CA ALA A 627 29.64 -31.29 -15.94
C ALA A 627 30.86 -30.80 -15.14
N ALA A 628 30.72 -30.65 -13.82
CA ALA A 628 31.80 -30.16 -12.97
C ALA A 628 33.03 -31.07 -13.08
N ILE A 629 34.16 -30.51 -13.51
CA ILE A 629 35.41 -31.25 -13.69
C ILE A 629 35.92 -31.66 -12.31
N SER A 630 35.81 -32.94 -11.99
CA SER A 630 36.12 -33.47 -10.66
C SER A 630 37.62 -33.63 -10.43
N SER A 631 38.27 -32.53 -10.05
CA SER A 631 39.59 -32.49 -9.42
C SER A 631 39.52 -31.85 -8.03
N GLU A 632 40.58 -31.99 -7.22
CA GLU A 632 40.51 -31.84 -5.75
C GLU A 632 40.03 -30.46 -5.24
N PRO A 633 39.34 -30.41 -4.08
CA PRO A 633 38.29 -29.41 -3.88
C PRO A 633 38.79 -28.01 -3.48
N PRO A 634 38.31 -26.94 -4.14
CA PRO A 634 38.26 -25.63 -3.51
C PRO A 634 37.34 -25.71 -2.28
N ARG A 635 37.76 -25.12 -1.14
CA ARG A 635 37.06 -25.23 0.15
C ARG A 635 35.95 -24.19 0.31
N ASP A 636 35.45 -23.67 -0.80
CA ASP A 636 34.72 -22.41 -0.86
C ASP A 636 33.26 -22.71 -1.23
N HIS A 637 32.33 -22.22 -0.42
CA HIS A 637 30.89 -22.36 -0.67
C HIS A 637 30.43 -21.19 -1.53
N VAL A 638 29.96 -21.48 -2.75
CA VAL A 638 29.51 -20.48 -3.71
C VAL A 638 28.01 -20.24 -3.54
N ILE A 639 27.62 -18.99 -3.38
CA ILE A 639 26.22 -18.58 -3.30
C ILE A 639 25.88 -17.74 -4.53
N VAL A 640 24.84 -18.14 -5.25
CA VAL A 640 24.31 -17.44 -6.43
C VAL A 640 22.93 -16.88 -6.08
N PRO A 641 22.76 -15.54 -5.94
CA PRO A 641 21.44 -14.94 -5.80
C PRO A 641 20.65 -15.04 -7.11
N VAL A 642 19.40 -15.51 -7.06
CA VAL A 642 18.56 -15.76 -8.25
C VAL A 642 17.18 -15.11 -8.13
N ASP A 643 16.80 -14.34 -9.15
CA ASP A 643 15.47 -13.69 -9.28
C ASP A 643 14.49 -14.58 -10.05
N ASP A 644 14.94 -15.15 -11.18
CA ASP A 644 14.21 -16.18 -11.96
C ASP A 644 15.20 -17.09 -12.73
N ILE A 645 14.71 -18.14 -13.38
CA ILE A 645 15.49 -19.04 -14.25
C ILE A 645 15.61 -18.40 -15.64
N ASN A 646 16.83 -18.09 -16.09
CA ASN A 646 17.12 -17.45 -17.37
C ASN A 646 18.60 -17.68 -17.78
N LYS A 647 19.00 -17.22 -18.98
CA LYS A 647 20.37 -17.38 -19.51
C LYS A 647 21.48 -16.85 -18.57
N ILE A 648 21.24 -15.75 -17.85
CA ILE A 648 22.19 -15.19 -16.88
C ILE A 648 22.30 -16.09 -15.64
N THR A 649 21.16 -16.52 -15.10
CA THR A 649 21.09 -17.43 -13.95
C THR A 649 21.80 -18.75 -14.23
N ILE A 650 21.54 -19.40 -15.38
CA ILE A 650 22.20 -20.67 -15.74
C ILE A 650 23.70 -20.47 -16.02
N GLY A 651 24.10 -19.38 -16.68
CA GLY A 651 25.52 -19.04 -16.85
C GLY A 651 26.26 -18.84 -15.52
N ALA A 652 25.63 -18.15 -14.56
CA ALA A 652 26.19 -17.96 -13.22
C ALA A 652 26.32 -19.27 -12.44
N ILE A 653 25.38 -20.21 -12.59
CA ILE A 653 25.46 -21.56 -12.03
C ILE A 653 26.58 -22.38 -12.69
N GLY A 654 26.76 -22.25 -14.01
CA GLY A 654 27.86 -22.88 -14.74
C GLY A 654 29.23 -22.47 -14.17
N MET A 655 29.49 -21.16 -14.12
CA MET A 655 30.73 -20.64 -13.51
C MET A 655 30.83 -21.00 -12.02
N ALA A 656 29.72 -21.03 -11.27
CA ALA A 656 29.73 -21.46 -9.88
C ALA A 656 30.21 -22.92 -9.70
N ARG A 657 29.87 -23.82 -10.63
CA ARG A 657 30.30 -25.23 -10.64
C ARG A 657 31.78 -25.39 -11.02
N GLU A 658 32.28 -24.56 -11.93
CA GLU A 658 33.72 -24.49 -12.24
C GLU A 658 34.54 -24.00 -11.04
N ILE A 659 33.96 -23.11 -10.22
CA ILE A 659 34.59 -22.54 -9.02
C ILE A 659 34.42 -23.42 -7.77
N SER A 660 33.35 -24.22 -7.66
CA SER A 660 33.13 -25.12 -6.51
C SER A 660 32.12 -26.24 -6.76
N SER A 661 32.36 -27.39 -6.12
CA SER A 661 31.39 -28.48 -5.98
C SER A 661 30.30 -28.21 -4.94
N MET A 662 30.35 -27.08 -4.21
CA MET A 662 29.29 -26.65 -3.28
C MET A 662 28.71 -25.30 -3.70
N VAL A 663 27.68 -25.37 -4.55
CA VAL A 663 26.88 -24.23 -4.98
C VAL A 663 25.52 -24.25 -4.29
N THR A 664 25.07 -23.11 -3.75
CA THR A 664 23.69 -22.92 -3.28
C THR A 664 23.06 -21.74 -4.01
N ALA A 665 21.87 -21.93 -4.57
CA ALA A 665 21.07 -20.85 -5.13
C ALA A 665 20.25 -20.17 -4.03
N LEU A 666 20.15 -18.85 -4.06
CA LEU A 666 19.46 -18.05 -3.04
C LEU A 666 18.38 -17.18 -3.67
N HIS A 667 17.11 -17.53 -3.43
CA HIS A 667 15.97 -16.76 -3.92
C HIS A 667 15.27 -16.03 -2.77
N VAL A 668 14.94 -14.75 -2.98
CA VAL A 668 14.33 -13.88 -1.97
C VAL A 668 12.90 -13.53 -2.39
N PHE A 669 11.91 -13.92 -1.59
CA PHE A 669 10.49 -13.83 -1.95
C PHE A 669 9.65 -13.05 -0.93
N ASP A 670 8.52 -12.51 -1.38
CA ASP A 670 7.49 -11.86 -0.55
C ASP A 670 6.08 -12.46 -0.71
N ASP A 671 5.93 -13.49 -1.55
CA ASP A 671 4.69 -14.23 -1.82
C ASP A 671 4.97 -15.74 -1.80
N GLN A 672 4.29 -16.46 -0.91
CA GLN A 672 4.52 -17.89 -0.69
C GLN A 672 4.06 -18.76 -1.87
N GLN A 673 3.04 -18.35 -2.64
CA GLN A 673 2.53 -19.15 -3.76
C GLN A 673 3.50 -19.11 -4.95
N LEU A 674 4.04 -17.92 -5.25
CA LEU A 674 5.05 -17.77 -6.30
C LEU A 674 6.39 -18.44 -5.93
N ALA A 675 6.76 -18.44 -4.65
CA ALA A 675 7.97 -19.11 -4.17
C ALA A 675 7.92 -20.64 -4.35
N GLU A 676 6.77 -21.27 -4.11
CA GLU A 676 6.63 -22.73 -4.31
C GLU A 676 6.59 -23.08 -5.81
N GLN A 677 5.92 -22.28 -6.65
CA GLN A 677 5.99 -22.42 -8.11
C GLN A 677 7.41 -22.22 -8.66
N PHE A 678 8.19 -21.32 -8.08
CA PHE A 678 9.61 -21.16 -8.42
C PHE A 678 10.44 -22.37 -7.97
N ARG A 679 10.18 -22.91 -6.78
CA ARG A 679 10.81 -24.13 -6.25
C ARG A 679 10.58 -25.34 -7.16
N GLU A 680 9.35 -25.53 -7.65
CA GLU A 680 8.99 -26.61 -8.58
C GLU A 680 9.74 -26.46 -9.92
N ARG A 681 9.71 -25.26 -10.53
CA ARG A 681 10.47 -24.96 -11.76
C ARG A 681 11.99 -25.11 -11.57
N TRP A 682 12.52 -24.78 -10.39
CA TRP A 682 13.93 -24.97 -10.07
C TRP A 682 14.30 -26.45 -9.97
N ALA A 683 13.46 -27.25 -9.32
CA ALA A 683 13.72 -28.69 -9.14
C ALA A 683 13.74 -29.46 -10.47
N SER A 684 13.02 -29.00 -11.50
CA SER A 684 13.11 -29.56 -12.85
C SER A 684 14.29 -29.00 -13.67
N ALA A 685 14.63 -27.72 -13.52
CA ALA A 685 15.70 -27.08 -14.31
C ALA A 685 17.12 -27.33 -13.79
N VAL A 686 17.33 -27.36 -12.47
CA VAL A 686 18.65 -27.45 -11.82
C VAL A 686 18.60 -28.37 -10.57
N PRO A 687 18.27 -29.66 -10.74
CA PRO A 687 17.99 -30.59 -9.61
C PRO A 687 19.17 -30.83 -8.67
N ASP A 688 20.39 -30.61 -9.13
CA ASP A 688 21.64 -30.84 -8.40
C ASP A 688 22.11 -29.64 -7.56
N VAL A 689 21.52 -28.45 -7.75
CA VAL A 689 21.87 -27.24 -6.99
C VAL A 689 20.77 -26.94 -5.96
N PRO A 690 21.04 -27.04 -4.64
CA PRO A 690 20.05 -26.74 -3.61
C PRO A 690 19.61 -25.27 -3.66
N LEU A 691 18.30 -25.07 -3.61
CA LEU A 691 17.66 -23.77 -3.54
C LEU A 691 17.31 -23.40 -2.09
N LEU A 692 17.85 -22.29 -1.60
CA LEU A 692 17.48 -21.68 -0.33
C LEU A 692 16.47 -20.57 -0.57
N LEU A 693 15.24 -20.78 -0.08
CA LEU A 693 14.14 -19.82 -0.13
C LEU A 693 14.20 -18.92 1.11
N LEU A 694 14.42 -17.61 0.91
CA LEU A 694 14.55 -16.63 1.98
C LEU A 694 13.35 -15.67 1.98
N GLU A 695 12.50 -15.76 3.01
CA GLU A 695 11.35 -14.88 3.16
C GLU A 695 11.84 -13.47 3.54
N SER A 696 11.41 -12.45 2.80
CA SER A 696 11.65 -11.04 3.12
C SER A 696 10.37 -10.36 3.60
N PRO A 697 9.97 -10.49 4.89
CA PRO A 697 8.74 -9.88 5.43
C PRO A 697 8.77 -8.34 5.47
N PHE A 698 9.89 -7.72 5.08
CA PHE A 698 10.06 -6.28 4.89
C PHE A 698 10.31 -5.89 3.41
N ARG A 699 10.24 -6.85 2.48
CA ARG A 699 10.45 -6.67 1.02
C ARG A 699 11.77 -5.99 0.63
N GLN A 700 12.82 -6.23 1.41
CA GLN A 700 14.18 -5.81 1.08
C GLN A 700 14.93 -6.96 0.42
N PHE A 701 15.70 -6.67 -0.64
CA PHE A 701 16.49 -7.68 -1.35
C PHE A 701 17.89 -7.86 -0.74
N VAL A 702 18.64 -6.76 -0.57
CA VAL A 702 20.07 -6.81 -0.18
C VAL A 702 20.28 -7.20 1.29
N SER A 703 19.49 -6.66 2.22
CA SER A 703 19.69 -6.88 3.66
C SER A 703 19.55 -8.37 4.08
N PRO A 704 18.52 -9.11 3.62
CA PRO A 704 18.41 -10.54 3.92
C PRO A 704 19.54 -11.37 3.29
N ILE A 705 19.96 -11.07 2.05
CA ILE A 705 21.08 -11.77 1.39
C ILE A 705 22.36 -11.59 2.20
N LEU A 706 22.74 -10.36 2.54
CA LEU A 706 23.93 -10.08 3.33
C LEU A 706 23.90 -10.79 4.69
N ALA A 707 22.79 -10.72 5.41
CA ALA A 707 22.68 -11.36 6.72
C ALA A 707 22.63 -12.91 6.61
N CYS A 708 22.18 -13.47 5.49
CA CYS A 708 22.29 -14.91 5.20
C CYS A 708 23.75 -15.32 4.97
N VAL A 709 24.50 -14.57 4.17
CA VAL A 709 25.95 -14.74 3.95
C VAL A 709 26.72 -14.64 5.26
N GLU A 710 26.48 -13.59 6.07
CA GLU A 710 27.08 -13.45 7.41
C GLU A 710 26.77 -14.63 8.35
N ARG A 711 25.56 -15.21 8.25
CA ARG A 711 25.16 -16.36 9.08
C ARG A 711 25.89 -17.62 8.64
N LEU A 712 26.00 -17.86 7.34
CA LEU A 712 26.72 -19.01 6.80
C LEU A 712 28.22 -18.91 7.10
N GLU A 713 28.82 -17.71 7.00
CA GLU A 713 30.22 -17.42 7.38
C GLU A 713 30.50 -17.64 8.88
N GLN A 714 29.46 -17.58 9.73
CA GLN A 714 29.54 -17.91 11.16
C GLN A 714 29.30 -19.39 11.48
N SER A 715 28.58 -20.14 10.63
CA SER A 715 28.30 -21.57 10.85
C SER A 715 29.28 -22.50 10.14
N GLU A 716 29.81 -22.10 9.00
CA GLU A 716 30.73 -22.89 8.18
C GLU A 716 32.18 -22.45 8.36
N ARG A 717 33.11 -23.41 8.39
CA ARG A 717 34.57 -23.12 8.36
C ARG A 717 35.10 -22.98 6.92
N ARG A 718 34.23 -22.59 5.99
CA ARG A 718 34.47 -22.49 4.55
C ARG A 718 34.47 -21.03 4.15
N ARG A 719 35.25 -20.67 3.14
CA ARG A 719 35.20 -19.31 2.59
C ARG A 719 33.91 -19.19 1.78
N ILE A 720 33.19 -18.09 1.92
CA ILE A 720 31.99 -17.85 1.11
C ILE A 720 32.32 -16.89 -0.02
N VAL A 721 31.93 -17.29 -1.23
CA VAL A 721 32.03 -16.52 -2.46
C VAL A 721 30.62 -16.24 -2.95
N VAL A 722 30.27 -14.97 -3.12
CA VAL A 722 29.01 -14.57 -3.75
C VAL A 722 29.32 -14.23 -5.20
N ILE A 723 28.70 -14.94 -6.13
CA ILE A 723 28.77 -14.61 -7.56
C ILE A 723 27.60 -13.69 -7.85
N LEU A 724 27.92 -12.45 -8.23
CA LEU A 724 26.94 -11.48 -8.71
C LEU A 724 27.07 -11.42 -10.24
N PRO A 725 26.11 -11.97 -11.00
CA PRO A 725 26.11 -11.80 -12.43
C PRO A 725 25.69 -10.38 -12.81
N THR A 726 26.32 -9.83 -13.83
CA THR A 726 26.03 -8.49 -14.37
C THR A 726 25.94 -8.55 -15.89
N LEU A 727 24.95 -7.84 -16.43
CA LEU A 727 24.76 -7.71 -17.87
C LEU A 727 25.44 -6.43 -18.34
N SER A 728 26.54 -6.53 -19.09
CA SER A 728 27.17 -5.37 -19.73
C SER A 728 26.79 -5.32 -21.22
N ARG A 729 26.47 -4.12 -21.72
CA ARG A 729 26.20 -3.90 -23.14
C ARG A 729 27.49 -3.46 -23.81
N ALA A 730 28.04 -4.28 -24.70
CA ALA A 730 29.33 -4.01 -25.33
C ALA A 730 29.27 -2.69 -26.13
N THR A 731 30.10 -1.72 -25.75
CA THR A 731 30.25 -0.45 -26.49
C THR A 731 31.14 -0.67 -27.72
N GLY A 732 30.67 -1.48 -28.68
CA GLY A 732 31.51 -1.98 -29.78
C GLY A 732 30.74 -2.64 -30.93
N GLY A 733 29.90 -1.88 -31.62
CA GLY A 733 29.50 -2.14 -33.02
C GLY A 733 28.67 -3.40 -33.33
N SER A 734 28.32 -4.22 -32.34
CA SER A 734 27.49 -5.42 -32.49
C SER A 734 26.54 -5.56 -31.31
N ASP A 735 25.33 -6.09 -31.51
CA ASP A 735 24.36 -6.37 -30.44
C ASP A 735 24.71 -7.63 -29.64
N SER A 736 25.97 -7.75 -29.23
CA SER A 736 26.44 -8.74 -28.26
C SER A 736 26.32 -8.16 -26.85
N CYS A 737 25.40 -8.71 -26.05
CA CYS A 737 25.43 -8.51 -24.60
C CYS A 737 26.45 -9.48 -23.99
N THR A 738 27.34 -8.96 -23.15
CA THR A 738 28.35 -9.76 -22.46
C THR A 738 27.91 -10.00 -21.02
N ILE A 739 28.02 -11.23 -20.54
CA ILE A 739 27.77 -11.56 -19.13
C ILE A 739 29.09 -11.41 -18.38
N GLU A 740 29.26 -10.30 -17.68
CA GLU A 740 30.36 -10.09 -16.74
C GLU A 740 29.96 -10.64 -15.38
N MET A 741 30.83 -11.43 -14.73
CA MET A 741 30.55 -12.02 -13.42
C MET A 741 31.54 -11.49 -12.37
N CYS A 742 31.02 -10.90 -11.30
CA CYS A 742 31.83 -10.35 -10.23
C CYS A 742 31.89 -11.33 -9.06
N CYS A 743 33.03 -12.02 -8.90
CA CYS A 743 33.30 -12.84 -7.72
C CYS A 743 33.66 -11.93 -6.52
N VAL A 744 32.79 -11.87 -5.52
CA VAL A 744 33.03 -11.09 -4.29
C VAL A 744 33.13 -12.05 -3.09
N SER A 745 34.29 -12.04 -2.43
CA SER A 745 34.48 -12.83 -1.20
C SER A 745 33.75 -12.16 -0.02
N ALA A 746 33.05 -12.95 0.80
CA ALA A 746 32.28 -12.48 1.96
C ALA A 746 33.07 -11.54 2.90
N HIS A 747 34.35 -11.82 3.08
CA HIS A 747 35.24 -11.03 3.92
C HIS A 747 35.38 -9.55 3.45
N PHE A 748 35.18 -9.26 2.16
CA PHE A 748 35.12 -7.91 1.59
C PHE A 748 33.73 -7.28 1.68
N LEU A 749 32.65 -8.08 1.74
CA LEU A 749 31.26 -7.60 1.86
C LEU A 749 30.97 -6.99 3.24
N SER A 750 31.65 -7.43 4.30
CA SER A 750 31.48 -6.92 5.67
C SER A 750 32.06 -5.52 5.93
N SER A 751 32.82 -4.95 4.97
CA SER A 751 33.49 -3.66 5.13
C SER A 751 32.57 -2.46 4.86
N ALA A 752 32.74 -1.38 5.64
CA ALA A 752 31.93 -0.16 5.52
C ALA A 752 32.07 0.56 4.15
N LYS A 753 33.08 0.22 3.34
CA LYS A 753 33.23 0.72 1.95
C LYS A 753 32.25 0.05 0.97
N THR A 754 31.76 -1.15 1.28
CA THR A 754 31.08 -2.00 0.29
C THR A 754 29.61 -1.63 0.07
N CYS A 755 29.00 -0.89 1.01
CA CYS A 755 27.69 -0.26 0.79
C CYS A 755 27.71 0.75 -0.37
N ALA A 756 28.84 1.45 -0.59
CA ALA A 756 29.02 2.35 -1.71
C ALA A 756 29.28 1.61 -3.05
N PHE A 757 29.81 0.39 -2.99
CA PHE A 757 30.01 -0.46 -4.17
C PHE A 757 28.66 -0.95 -4.73
N TRP A 758 27.76 -1.40 -3.83
CA TRP A 758 26.39 -1.77 -4.21
C TRP A 758 25.59 -0.59 -4.78
N THR A 759 25.60 0.59 -4.15
CA THR A 759 24.89 1.77 -4.72
C THR A 759 25.52 2.29 -6.02
N SER A 760 26.82 2.06 -6.24
CA SER A 760 27.52 2.34 -7.50
C SER A 760 27.11 1.40 -8.65
N LEU A 761 26.65 0.18 -8.34
CA LEU A 761 26.16 -0.79 -9.33
C LEU A 761 24.67 -0.61 -9.66
N THR A 762 23.88 0.01 -8.78
CA THR A 762 22.44 0.23 -8.98
C THR A 762 22.08 1.63 -9.53
N GLY A 763 23.07 2.42 -9.98
CA GLY A 763 22.87 3.75 -10.54
C GLY A 763 23.43 3.89 -11.97
N PRO A 764 22.87 4.78 -12.81
CA PRO A 764 23.37 4.99 -14.17
C PRO A 764 24.76 5.64 -14.13
N LYS A 765 25.81 4.85 -14.45
CA LYS A 765 27.19 5.34 -14.53
C LYS A 765 27.38 6.21 -15.78
N ASN A 766 27.36 7.53 -15.60
CA ASN A 766 27.76 8.47 -16.63
C ASN A 766 29.30 8.52 -16.72
N SER A 767 29.89 8.00 -17.80
CA SER A 767 31.30 7.61 -17.85
C SER A 767 32.24 8.68 -18.41
N GLN A 768 32.65 9.64 -17.57
CA GLN A 768 33.85 10.44 -17.82
C GLN A 768 34.75 10.58 -16.58
N ARG A 769 36.06 10.59 -16.84
CA ARG A 769 37.18 10.76 -15.88
C ARG A 769 37.33 9.66 -14.81
N ARG A 770 38.18 8.68 -15.11
CA ARG A 770 39.53 8.58 -14.51
C ARG A 770 40.40 7.56 -15.23
N SER A 771 41.41 8.08 -15.93
CA SER A 771 42.62 7.35 -16.31
C SER A 771 43.73 7.64 -15.30
N ALA A 772 44.82 6.86 -15.41
CA ALA A 772 46.10 6.98 -14.68
C ALA A 772 46.15 6.50 -13.21
N VAL A 773 47.35 6.00 -12.86
CA VAL A 773 47.80 5.42 -11.58
C VAL A 773 47.13 4.09 -11.20
N GLY A 774 47.83 2.95 -11.13
CA GLY A 774 49.23 2.66 -11.47
C GLY A 774 49.85 1.59 -10.55
N THR A 775 50.50 0.58 -11.14
CA THR A 775 51.11 -0.62 -10.51
C THR A 775 50.20 -1.43 -9.59
#